data_AF-A0AAP9VSV8-F1
#
_entry.id   AF-A0AAP9VSV8-F1
#
_cell.length_a   1.000
_cell.length_b   1.000
_cell.length_c   1.000
_cell.angle_alpha   90.00
_cell.angle_beta   90.00
_cell.angle_gamma   90.00
#
_symmetry.space_group_name_H-M   'P 1'
#
loop_
_entity.id
_entity.type
_entity.pdbx_description
1 polymer ?
#
loop_
_entity_poly.entity_id
_entity_poly.type
_entity_poly.pdbx_seq_one_letter_code
_entity_poly.pdbx_strand_id
1 'polypeptide(L)'
;MSDLPKAKTRPASNWSAIWVLPLIALLIGGWLGWRAYNQTGIEIQVRFESGEGIQANKTEVVYKGMSVGKVKALALDDEGNTRGVIATVEMNKDVQQYLKSSTRFWLVKPSVTLAGITGLETLVSGNYIAISPGEGENARKFKALAEEPPLSDAKPGLHLTIKADRLGSLNRGSPVFYKQIQVGQVKSYLLSEDQNTVEIKVFIEPTYANLVRKHTRFWNASGISIDANLSGVKVRSESLASIVAGGIAFATPENRRDSPPTDPTLPFRLYEDFDAAQAGIRVKVKLSDFEGLQAGRTPVMYKGIQVGNLKALKVDPDLSSATAELTLDPLAEDYLVQGTQFWVVKPSISLAGITGLEALVKGNYIAVRPGDKGGAPQREFEARPKAPPLDLRSPGLHLVLFTENLGSLEVGSPILYKQVKVGSVQSYQFSRTRKQLVIGVHIEKEYEGLVNGSTRFWNASGVTLTGGLTGGIQVKSESLQSLMAGGIAFDTPEPNVPLKKRIPRFRLYADKEQATQKGTLISIKVDRADGLRSGTPIRFKGLDVGKVEDVDLSGDLQSVLLKARITEVPERIARVGSQFWVVKPELGLIKTANLETLVTGQYIEVQPAAKNLGAQTSFVALPQPPEAAVAEAGLSLVLSAERRGSLKIGVPVTYREVTVGKVTGYELGQTADRVLIHILIEPKYAPLVRGGTRFWNSSGFGIDIGLFKGATVRTESLETLIQGGIAFATPDGERMGSPARPEQTFPLFDKFEDEWLTWAPKIPLAK
;
A
#
# COMPACT_ATOMS: atom_id res chain seq x y z
N MET A 1 -44.66 142.64 -64.21
CA MET A 1 -45.44 141.65 -63.41
C MET A 1 -45.19 140.30 -64.06
N SER A 2 -44.66 139.25 -63.46
CA SER A 2 -44.19 138.91 -62.11
C SER A 2 -43.49 137.53 -62.25
N ASP A 3 -42.74 137.11 -61.23
CA ASP A 3 -42.19 135.75 -61.03
C ASP A 3 -40.87 135.37 -61.73
N LEU A 4 -39.77 135.81 -61.09
CA LEU A 4 -38.48 135.12 -61.16
C LEU A 4 -38.52 133.82 -60.32
N PRO A 5 -38.03 132.68 -60.84
CA PRO A 5 -38.01 131.43 -60.10
C PRO A 5 -36.98 131.45 -58.95
N LYS A 6 -37.43 131.12 -57.74
CA LYS A 6 -36.58 130.92 -56.55
C LYS A 6 -35.63 129.72 -56.75
N ALA A 7 -34.33 129.93 -56.53
CA ALA A 7 -33.33 128.88 -56.50
C ALA A 7 -33.53 127.95 -55.29
N LYS A 8 -33.64 126.64 -55.53
CA LYS A 8 -33.61 125.59 -54.49
C LYS A 8 -32.17 125.36 -54.04
N THR A 9 -31.85 125.69 -52.79
CA THR A 9 -30.61 125.24 -52.15
C THR A 9 -30.83 123.85 -51.54
N ARG A 10 -29.90 122.92 -51.82
CA ARG A 10 -29.77 121.65 -51.10
C ARG A 10 -28.73 121.85 -49.98
N PRO A 11 -28.96 121.36 -48.75
CA PRO A 11 -27.92 121.35 -47.74
C PRO A 11 -26.78 120.42 -48.20
N ALA A 12 -25.54 120.89 -48.15
CA ALA A 12 -24.38 120.05 -48.36
C ALA A 12 -24.28 119.05 -47.19
N SER A 13 -24.41 117.77 -47.49
CA SER A 13 -24.11 116.71 -46.53
C SER A 13 -22.62 116.72 -46.27
N ASN A 14 -22.21 116.97 -45.02
CA ASN A 14 -20.81 117.15 -44.61
C ASN A 14 -19.99 115.85 -44.55
N TRP A 15 -20.33 114.84 -45.34
CA TRP A 15 -19.51 113.64 -45.47
C TRP A 15 -19.20 113.37 -46.95
N SER A 16 -18.02 113.85 -47.36
CA SER A 16 -17.49 113.64 -48.71
C SER A 16 -17.25 112.15 -48.94
N ALA A 17 -17.78 111.62 -50.05
CA ALA A 17 -17.57 110.23 -50.51
C ALA A 17 -16.07 109.85 -50.66
N ILE A 18 -15.16 110.84 -50.66
CA ILE A 18 -13.71 110.65 -50.67
C ILE A 18 -13.20 109.92 -49.41
N TRP A 19 -13.88 110.02 -48.27
CA TRP A 19 -13.51 109.31 -47.03
C TRP A 19 -13.90 107.83 -46.99
N VAL A 20 -14.69 107.35 -47.97
CA VAL A 20 -15.07 105.94 -48.06
C VAL A 20 -13.86 105.08 -48.47
N LEU A 21 -13.00 105.57 -49.37
CA LEU A 21 -11.85 104.83 -49.87
C LEU A 21 -10.78 104.55 -48.78
N PRO A 22 -10.37 105.51 -47.93
CA PRO A 22 -9.50 105.25 -46.79
C PRO A 22 -10.10 104.31 -45.75
N LEU A 23 -11.41 104.38 -45.51
CA LEU A 23 -12.09 103.49 -44.57
C LEU A 23 -12.10 102.03 -45.07
N ILE A 24 -12.36 101.82 -46.36
CA ILE A 24 -12.28 100.50 -46.99
C ILE A 24 -10.84 99.97 -46.95
N ALA A 25 -9.85 100.82 -47.27
CA ALA A 25 -8.44 100.43 -47.18
C ALA A 25 -8.03 100.06 -45.75
N LEU A 26 -8.53 100.77 -44.73
CA LEU A 26 -8.31 100.45 -43.32
C LEU A 26 -9.00 99.16 -42.90
N LEU A 27 -10.21 98.88 -43.40
CA LEU A 27 -10.91 97.62 -43.16
C LEU A 27 -10.19 96.43 -43.83
N ILE A 28 -9.71 96.58 -45.06
CA ILE A 28 -8.92 95.55 -45.76
C ILE A 28 -7.58 95.36 -45.07
N GLY A 29 -6.89 96.44 -44.68
CA GLY A 29 -5.64 96.39 -43.94
C GLY A 29 -5.81 95.74 -42.57
N GLY A 30 -6.89 96.06 -41.86
CA GLY A 30 -7.26 95.42 -40.60
C GLY A 30 -7.60 93.95 -40.76
N TRP A 31 -8.32 93.58 -41.82
CA TRP A 31 -8.65 92.18 -42.14
C TRP A 31 -7.41 91.37 -42.54
N LEU A 32 -6.52 91.94 -43.37
CA LEU A 32 -5.25 91.31 -43.73
C LEU A 32 -4.33 91.18 -42.52
N GLY A 33 -4.27 92.19 -41.66
CA GLY A 33 -3.53 92.14 -40.39
C GLY A 33 -4.07 91.07 -39.45
N TRP A 34 -5.39 91.00 -39.28
CA TRP A 34 -6.05 89.95 -38.49
C TRP A 34 -5.80 88.56 -39.09
N ARG A 35 -5.90 88.42 -40.42
CA ARG A 35 -5.65 87.17 -41.13
C ARG A 35 -4.20 86.73 -40.99
N ALA A 36 -3.23 87.64 -41.15
CA ALA A 36 -1.82 87.36 -40.93
C ALA A 36 -1.55 86.94 -39.47
N TYR A 37 -2.10 87.67 -38.50
CA TYR A 37 -1.97 87.33 -37.07
C TYR A 37 -2.61 85.98 -36.70
N ASN A 38 -3.71 85.60 -37.37
CA ASN A 38 -4.34 84.31 -37.15
C ASN A 38 -3.71 83.14 -37.91
N GLN A 39 -2.91 83.40 -38.94
CA GLN A 39 -2.26 82.36 -39.77
C GLN A 39 -0.82 82.04 -39.36
N THR A 40 -0.15 82.87 -38.56
CA THR A 40 1.20 82.59 -38.06
C THR A 40 1.19 81.44 -37.06
N GLY A 41 2.08 80.46 -37.26
CA GLY A 41 2.28 79.36 -36.32
C GLY A 41 2.90 79.81 -34.99
N ILE A 42 3.01 78.89 -34.05
CA ILE A 42 3.56 79.13 -32.72
C ILE A 42 5.00 78.63 -32.70
N GLU A 43 5.93 79.54 -32.44
CA GLU A 43 7.34 79.17 -32.32
C GLU A 43 7.64 78.58 -30.95
N ILE A 44 8.29 77.41 -30.96
CA ILE A 44 8.84 76.73 -29.79
C ILE A 44 10.32 76.42 -30.01
N GLN A 45 11.06 76.28 -28.91
CA GLN A 45 12.46 75.85 -28.89
C GLN A 45 12.53 74.45 -28.29
N VAL A 46 13.09 73.50 -29.04
CA VAL A 46 13.31 72.12 -28.59
C VAL A 46 14.81 71.84 -28.58
N ARG A 47 15.37 71.59 -27.39
CA ARG A 47 16.79 71.27 -27.21
C ARG A 47 17.02 69.78 -27.44
N PHE A 48 17.90 69.44 -28.37
CA PHE A 48 18.39 68.09 -28.66
C PHE A 48 19.86 67.95 -28.22
N GLU A 49 20.30 66.73 -27.95
CA GLU A 49 21.70 66.41 -27.64
C GLU A 49 22.60 66.50 -28.89
N SER A 50 22.05 66.17 -30.07
CA SER A 50 22.72 66.28 -31.37
C SER A 50 21.75 66.80 -32.43
N GLY A 51 22.26 67.62 -33.37
CA GLY A 51 21.51 68.09 -34.54
C GLY A 51 21.51 67.09 -35.71
N GLU A 52 22.17 65.94 -35.55
CA GLU A 52 22.28 64.93 -36.59
C GLU A 52 20.91 64.43 -37.05
N GLY A 53 20.65 64.60 -38.35
CA GLY A 53 19.40 64.17 -38.97
C GLY A 53 18.24 65.16 -38.86
N ILE A 54 18.44 66.33 -38.24
CA ILE A 54 17.46 67.42 -38.22
C ILE A 54 17.87 68.47 -39.25
N GLN A 55 16.94 68.89 -40.11
CA GLN A 55 17.19 69.87 -41.17
C GLN A 55 16.16 71.00 -41.13
N ALA A 56 16.66 72.24 -41.13
CA ALA A 56 15.82 73.43 -41.23
C ALA A 56 14.98 73.39 -42.52
N ASN A 57 13.71 73.76 -42.40
CA ASN A 57 12.69 73.74 -43.44
C ASN A 57 12.46 72.37 -44.11
N LYS A 58 12.91 71.27 -43.52
CA LYS A 58 12.64 69.91 -44.03
C LYS A 58 12.11 68.96 -42.96
N THR A 59 12.66 68.98 -41.75
CA THR A 59 12.21 68.12 -40.66
C THR A 59 10.86 68.60 -40.11
N GLU A 60 9.87 67.72 -40.17
CA GLU A 60 8.52 67.98 -39.68
C GLU A 60 8.34 67.48 -38.25
N VAL A 61 7.39 68.06 -37.53
CA VAL A 61 6.89 67.53 -36.26
C VAL A 61 5.61 66.77 -36.52
N VAL A 62 5.58 65.50 -36.13
CA VAL A 62 4.47 64.59 -36.43
C VAL A 62 3.79 64.13 -35.15
N TYR A 63 2.47 64.28 -35.10
CA TYR A 63 1.61 63.75 -34.04
C TYR A 63 0.64 62.72 -34.63
N LYS A 64 0.68 61.47 -34.13
CA LYS A 64 -0.20 60.38 -34.60
C LYS A 64 -0.24 60.25 -36.14
N GLY A 65 0.90 60.42 -36.81
CA GLY A 65 1.04 60.34 -38.26
C GLY A 65 0.65 61.62 -39.04
N MET A 66 0.20 62.68 -38.37
CA MET A 66 -0.12 63.97 -39.01
C MET A 66 0.98 65.02 -38.75
N SER A 67 1.35 65.77 -39.78
CA SER A 67 2.27 66.90 -39.66
C SER A 67 1.62 68.06 -38.91
N VAL A 68 2.21 68.47 -37.79
CA VAL A 68 1.69 69.49 -36.87
C VAL A 68 2.66 70.63 -36.62
N GLY A 69 3.83 70.62 -37.26
CA GLY A 69 4.83 71.66 -37.17
C GLY A 69 6.05 71.38 -38.04
N LYS A 70 6.97 72.33 -38.11
CA LYS A 70 8.15 72.25 -38.97
C LYS A 70 9.34 72.99 -38.37
N VAL A 71 10.53 72.41 -38.47
CA VAL A 71 11.76 73.06 -37.98
C VAL A 71 12.11 74.23 -38.89
N LYS A 72 12.26 75.44 -38.33
CA LYS A 72 12.66 76.66 -39.05
C LYS A 72 14.15 76.91 -39.04
N ALA A 73 14.79 76.71 -37.88
CA ALA A 73 16.19 77.01 -37.67
C ALA A 73 16.81 76.05 -36.65
N LEU A 74 18.13 75.89 -36.74
CA LEU A 74 18.95 75.16 -35.79
C LEU A 74 20.07 76.09 -35.31
N ALA A 75 20.24 76.19 -34.00
CA ALA A 75 21.30 76.94 -33.37
C ALA A 75 22.08 76.03 -32.41
N LEU A 76 23.37 76.31 -32.23
CA LEU A 76 24.15 75.68 -31.18
C LEU A 76 23.72 76.26 -29.83
N ASP A 77 23.61 75.38 -28.83
CA ASP A 77 23.30 75.79 -27.47
C ASP A 77 24.59 76.23 -26.76
N ASP A 78 24.86 77.54 -26.79
CA ASP A 78 26.07 78.16 -26.25
C ASP A 78 25.95 78.52 -24.74
N GLU A 79 24.78 78.33 -24.11
CA GLU A 79 24.50 78.75 -22.74
C GLU A 79 24.74 77.64 -21.68
N GLY A 80 24.95 76.38 -22.09
CA GLY A 80 25.08 75.23 -21.18
C GLY A 80 26.45 74.55 -21.15
N ASN A 81 26.79 73.89 -20.03
CA ASN A 81 28.02 73.10 -19.85
C ASN A 81 28.15 71.87 -20.81
N THR A 82 27.14 71.60 -21.63
CA THR A 82 27.09 70.49 -22.58
C THR A 82 26.62 71.04 -23.93
N ARG A 83 27.47 70.93 -24.96
CA ARG A 83 27.17 71.42 -26.32
C ARG A 83 25.99 70.63 -26.90
N GLY A 84 24.83 71.27 -27.02
CA GLY A 84 23.62 70.70 -27.64
C GLY A 84 23.16 71.53 -28.84
N VAL A 85 22.00 71.19 -29.41
CA VAL A 85 21.41 71.91 -30.54
C VAL A 85 19.98 72.33 -30.20
N ILE A 86 19.67 73.62 -30.33
CA ILE A 86 18.32 74.17 -30.19
C ILE A 86 17.67 74.21 -31.56
N ALA A 87 16.60 73.43 -31.73
CA ALA A 87 15.74 73.50 -32.91
C ALA A 87 14.59 74.49 -32.64
N THR A 88 14.52 75.57 -33.42
CA THR A 88 13.36 76.46 -33.45
C THR A 88 12.33 75.85 -34.39
N VAL A 89 11.16 75.53 -33.85
CA VAL A 89 10.08 74.83 -34.56
C VAL A 89 8.86 75.73 -34.62
N GLU A 90 8.31 75.92 -35.81
CA GLU A 90 6.99 76.54 -36.00
C GLU A 90 5.92 75.44 -35.92
N MET A 91 5.07 75.49 -34.88
CA MET A 91 3.95 74.57 -34.67
C MET A 91 2.65 75.18 -35.20
N ASN A 92 1.72 74.35 -35.67
CA ASN A 92 0.39 74.81 -36.06
C ASN A 92 -0.35 75.41 -34.86
N LYS A 93 -1.11 76.49 -35.07
CA LYS A 93 -1.84 77.18 -33.99
C LYS A 93 -2.84 76.25 -33.27
N ASP A 94 -3.40 75.28 -34.00
CA ASP A 94 -4.38 74.31 -33.48
C ASP A 94 -3.80 73.35 -32.43
N VAL A 95 -2.47 73.19 -32.38
CA VAL A 95 -1.81 72.33 -31.38
C VAL A 95 -1.30 73.08 -30.17
N GLN A 96 -1.57 74.39 -30.05
CA GLN A 96 -1.15 75.22 -28.91
C GLN A 96 -1.53 74.60 -27.55
N GLN A 97 -2.76 74.10 -27.45
CA GLN A 97 -3.30 73.50 -26.24
C GLN A 97 -2.58 72.20 -25.81
N TYR A 98 -1.82 71.59 -26.72
CA TYR A 98 -1.02 70.39 -26.47
C TYR A 98 0.44 70.71 -26.14
N LEU A 99 0.87 71.97 -26.23
CA LEU A 99 2.22 72.44 -25.90
C LEU A 99 2.32 72.82 -24.42
N LYS A 100 2.23 71.80 -23.56
CA LYS A 100 2.30 71.93 -22.09
C LYS A 100 3.65 71.53 -21.53
N SER A 101 3.99 71.93 -20.31
CA SER A 101 5.30 71.71 -19.68
C SER A 101 5.77 70.24 -19.68
N SER A 102 4.87 69.25 -19.62
CA SER A 102 5.23 67.82 -19.71
C SER A 102 5.10 67.20 -21.12
N THR A 103 5.01 68.04 -22.16
CA THR A 103 5.00 67.60 -23.56
C THR A 103 6.37 67.10 -23.96
N ARG A 104 6.39 65.90 -24.54
CA ARG A 104 7.63 65.19 -24.86
C ARG A 104 7.86 65.22 -26.37
N PHE A 105 9.10 65.48 -26.76
CA PHE A 105 9.56 65.47 -28.14
C PHE A 105 10.72 64.49 -28.28
N TRP A 106 10.79 63.74 -29.37
CA TRP A 106 11.95 62.90 -29.69
C TRP A 106 12.15 62.81 -31.20
N LEU A 107 13.38 62.55 -31.64
CA LEU A 107 13.71 62.39 -33.05
C LEU A 107 13.47 60.94 -33.47
N VAL A 108 12.66 60.72 -34.51
CA VAL A 108 12.46 59.41 -35.11
C VAL A 108 13.40 59.24 -36.29
N LYS A 109 14.26 58.22 -36.21
CA LYS A 109 15.25 57.83 -37.22
C LYS A 109 14.91 56.43 -37.75
N PRO A 110 15.28 56.09 -39.00
CA PRO A 110 15.12 54.72 -39.49
C PRO A 110 15.99 53.79 -38.63
N SER A 111 15.40 52.67 -38.17
CA SER A 111 16.11 51.65 -37.41
C SER A 111 16.05 50.33 -38.15
N VAL A 112 17.22 49.71 -38.35
CA VAL A 112 17.34 48.38 -38.94
C VAL A 112 17.66 47.41 -37.82
N THR A 113 16.72 46.52 -37.52
CA THR A 113 16.94 45.40 -36.62
C THR A 113 16.81 44.10 -37.38
N LEU A 114 17.40 43.03 -36.85
CA LEU A 114 17.19 41.67 -37.36
C LEU A 114 15.71 41.25 -37.33
N ALA A 115 14.88 41.90 -36.49
CA ALA A 115 13.45 41.64 -36.34
C ALA A 115 12.54 42.36 -37.36
N GLY A 116 13.10 43.29 -38.13
CA GLY A 116 12.35 44.12 -39.07
C GLY A 116 12.90 45.54 -39.16
N ILE A 117 12.40 46.27 -40.14
CA ILE A 117 12.77 47.67 -40.39
C ILE A 117 11.63 48.56 -39.86
N THR A 118 11.92 49.41 -38.89
CA THR A 118 10.96 50.41 -38.39
C THR A 118 11.34 51.80 -38.91
N GLY A 119 10.34 52.66 -39.14
CA GLY A 119 10.57 53.99 -39.70
C GLY A 119 10.94 53.98 -41.19
N LEU A 120 10.50 52.99 -41.98
CA LEU A 120 10.73 52.94 -43.44
C LEU A 120 10.22 54.19 -44.16
N GLU A 121 9.18 54.83 -43.63
CA GLU A 121 8.67 56.11 -44.08
C GLU A 121 9.77 57.18 -44.11
N THR A 122 10.70 57.16 -43.16
CA THR A 122 11.81 58.12 -43.06
C THR A 122 12.89 57.91 -44.12
N LEU A 123 12.94 56.75 -44.81
CA LEU A 123 13.80 56.57 -45.98
C LEU A 123 13.37 57.43 -47.16
N VAL A 124 12.07 57.74 -47.27
CA VAL A 124 11.50 58.55 -48.35
C VAL A 124 11.28 60.00 -47.91
N SER A 125 10.75 60.23 -46.70
CA SER A 125 10.41 61.58 -46.19
C SER A 125 11.51 62.24 -45.36
N GLY A 126 12.53 61.50 -44.92
CA GLY A 126 13.56 61.95 -43.97
C GLY A 126 13.14 61.79 -42.51
N ASN A 127 14.08 62.02 -41.57
CA ASN A 127 13.77 61.97 -40.14
C ASN A 127 12.74 63.04 -39.75
N TYR A 128 11.90 62.73 -38.77
CA TYR A 128 10.90 63.65 -38.23
C TYR A 128 10.93 63.67 -36.69
N ILE A 129 10.40 64.72 -36.09
CA ILE A 129 10.29 64.84 -34.64
C ILE A 129 8.88 64.37 -34.23
N ALA A 130 8.79 63.35 -33.38
CA ALA A 130 7.52 62.95 -32.81
C ALA A 130 7.18 63.77 -31.56
N ILE A 131 5.89 64.00 -31.32
CA ILE A 131 5.36 64.71 -30.16
C ILE A 131 4.38 63.82 -29.37
N SER A 132 4.49 63.81 -28.05
CA SER A 132 3.48 63.27 -27.12
C SER A 132 3.01 64.39 -26.21
N PRO A 133 1.74 64.85 -26.33
CA PRO A 133 1.14 65.80 -25.41
C PRO A 133 1.21 65.31 -23.96
N GLY A 134 1.39 66.25 -23.03
CA GLY A 134 1.37 66.00 -21.60
C GLY A 134 0.43 66.96 -20.87
N GLU A 135 0.40 66.89 -19.54
CA GLU A 135 -0.32 67.82 -18.67
C GLU A 135 0.57 69.01 -18.21
N GLY A 136 -0.02 69.98 -17.51
CA GLY A 136 0.70 71.14 -16.98
C GLY A 136 0.41 72.46 -17.70
N GLU A 137 1.24 73.47 -17.41
CA GLU A 137 1.13 74.84 -17.92
C GLU A 137 1.63 74.97 -19.35
N ASN A 138 1.19 76.00 -20.07
CA ASN A 138 1.64 76.26 -21.44
C ASN A 138 3.15 76.56 -21.47
N ALA A 139 3.90 75.84 -22.30
CA ALA A 139 5.34 75.98 -22.41
C ALA A 139 5.77 76.18 -23.87
N ARG A 140 6.90 76.85 -24.06
CA ARG A 140 7.51 77.08 -25.39
C ARG A 140 8.96 76.61 -25.49
N LYS A 141 9.56 76.18 -24.38
CA LYS A 141 10.91 75.63 -24.33
C LYS A 141 10.81 74.18 -23.86
N PHE A 142 11.40 73.26 -24.61
CA PHE A 142 11.33 71.83 -24.36
C PHE A 142 12.71 71.20 -24.46
N LYS A 143 12.91 70.11 -23.72
CA LYS A 143 14.05 69.22 -23.88
C LYS A 143 13.57 67.96 -24.58
N ALA A 144 14.22 67.58 -25.68
CA ALA A 144 13.92 66.34 -26.37
C ALA A 144 14.41 65.14 -25.54
N LEU A 145 13.67 64.03 -25.64
CA LEU A 145 14.08 62.73 -25.12
C LEU A 145 15.09 62.10 -26.07
N ALA A 146 16.08 61.39 -25.50
CA ALA A 146 17.09 60.66 -26.26
C ALA A 146 16.51 59.45 -27.00
N GLU A 147 15.48 58.81 -26.43
CA GLU A 147 14.79 57.66 -27.01
C GLU A 147 13.27 57.90 -27.03
N GLU A 148 12.57 57.15 -27.89
CA GLU A 148 11.12 57.07 -27.86
C GLU A 148 10.63 56.59 -26.48
N PRO A 149 9.66 57.28 -25.85
CA PRO A 149 9.15 56.88 -24.55
C PRO A 149 8.51 55.47 -24.64
N PRO A 150 8.63 54.64 -23.58
CA PRO A 150 8.00 53.34 -23.57
C PRO A 150 6.49 53.46 -23.73
N LEU A 151 5.89 52.48 -24.41
CA LEU A 151 4.44 52.39 -24.59
C LEU A 151 3.72 52.55 -23.26
N SER A 152 2.77 53.49 -23.21
CA SER A 152 2.01 53.76 -21.99
C SER A 152 1.29 52.50 -21.48
N ASP A 153 1.34 52.29 -20.17
CA ASP A 153 0.54 51.26 -19.48
C ASP A 153 -0.98 51.54 -19.63
N ALA A 154 -1.37 52.76 -20.00
CA ALA A 154 -2.76 53.13 -20.27
C ALA A 154 -3.31 52.56 -21.61
N LYS A 155 -2.46 51.95 -22.46
CA LYS A 155 -2.95 51.27 -23.66
C LYS A 155 -3.76 50.03 -23.25
N PRO A 156 -5.03 49.89 -23.68
CA PRO A 156 -5.82 48.70 -23.40
C PRO A 156 -5.11 47.42 -23.88
N GLY A 157 -5.04 46.41 -23.02
CA GLY A 157 -4.41 45.11 -23.29
C GLY A 157 -3.84 44.49 -22.03
N LEU A 158 -3.21 43.33 -22.17
CA LEU A 158 -2.59 42.60 -21.06
C LEU A 158 -1.10 42.96 -20.98
N HIS A 159 -0.68 43.53 -19.86
CA HIS A 159 0.71 43.86 -19.58
C HIS A 159 1.25 42.89 -18.54
N LEU A 160 2.36 42.21 -18.85
CA LEU A 160 2.94 41.16 -18.03
C LEU A 160 4.42 41.43 -17.77
N THR A 161 4.90 40.96 -16.62
CA THR A 161 6.34 40.90 -16.32
C THR A 161 6.83 39.47 -16.52
N ILE A 162 7.87 39.31 -17.33
CA ILE A 162 8.55 38.02 -17.54
C ILE A 162 9.98 38.13 -17.00
N LYS A 163 10.35 37.25 -16.08
CA LYS A 163 11.70 37.16 -15.51
C LYS A 163 12.56 36.17 -16.28
N ALA A 164 13.77 36.59 -16.61
CA ALA A 164 14.77 35.79 -17.30
C ALA A 164 16.13 35.88 -16.58
N ASP A 165 16.95 34.84 -16.67
CA ASP A 165 18.32 34.86 -16.12
C ASP A 165 19.25 35.80 -16.93
N ARG A 166 18.89 36.09 -18.19
CA ARG A 166 19.59 37.00 -19.11
C ARG A 166 18.63 37.53 -20.17
N LEU A 167 18.92 38.70 -20.76
CA LEU A 167 18.09 39.31 -21.82
C LEU A 167 18.11 38.52 -23.14
N GLY A 168 19.26 37.91 -23.48
CA GLY A 168 19.42 37.16 -24.72
C GLY A 168 19.37 38.07 -25.97
N SER A 169 18.65 37.63 -27.00
CA SER A 169 18.45 38.36 -28.27
C SER A 169 17.19 39.25 -28.27
N LEU A 170 16.54 39.43 -27.12
CA LEU A 170 15.31 40.20 -27.00
C LEU A 170 15.62 41.70 -26.95
N ASN A 171 14.87 42.48 -27.73
CA ASN A 171 14.95 43.93 -27.80
C ASN A 171 13.58 44.56 -27.56
N ARG A 172 13.55 45.89 -27.39
CA ARG A 172 12.28 46.64 -27.39
C ARG A 172 11.59 46.43 -28.74
N GLY A 173 10.30 46.07 -28.71
CA GLY A 173 9.55 45.74 -29.91
C GLY A 173 9.68 44.29 -30.39
N SER A 174 10.50 43.45 -29.75
CA SER A 174 10.57 42.02 -30.10
C SER A 174 9.17 41.38 -30.05
N PRO A 175 8.78 40.60 -31.07
CA PRO A 175 7.44 40.03 -31.16
C PRO A 175 7.19 38.96 -30.10
N VAL A 176 5.94 38.88 -29.65
CA VAL A 176 5.44 37.79 -28.81
C VAL A 176 4.46 36.94 -29.61
N PHE A 177 4.73 35.63 -29.66
CA PHE A 177 4.04 34.67 -30.48
C PHE A 177 3.17 33.71 -29.67
N TYR A 178 1.99 33.40 -30.21
CA TYR A 178 1.17 32.27 -29.80
C TYR A 178 0.87 31.43 -31.05
N LYS A 179 1.23 30.14 -31.03
CA LYS A 179 1.11 29.25 -32.21
C LYS A 179 1.63 29.89 -33.52
N GLN A 180 2.81 30.52 -33.44
CA GLN A 180 3.47 31.22 -34.57
C GLN A 180 2.76 32.50 -35.07
N ILE A 181 1.68 32.95 -34.41
CA ILE A 181 0.99 34.21 -34.72
C ILE A 181 1.51 35.28 -33.75
N GLN A 182 1.89 36.46 -34.27
CA GLN A 182 2.27 37.59 -33.41
C GLN A 182 1.02 38.14 -32.71
N VAL A 183 1.03 38.11 -31.38
CA VAL A 183 -0.08 38.52 -30.52
C VAL A 183 0.29 39.65 -29.56
N GLY A 184 1.56 40.07 -29.59
CA GLY A 184 2.09 41.08 -28.68
C GLY A 184 3.53 41.46 -29.00
N GLN A 185 4.14 42.24 -28.11
CA GLN A 185 5.53 42.69 -28.21
C GLN A 185 6.15 43.06 -26.87
N VAL A 186 7.48 43.05 -26.80
CA VAL A 186 8.25 43.53 -25.64
C VAL A 186 8.17 45.06 -25.54
N LYS A 187 7.73 45.59 -24.39
CA LYS A 187 7.63 47.04 -24.10
C LYS A 187 8.95 47.63 -23.62
N SER A 188 9.60 46.94 -22.68
CA SER A 188 10.85 47.36 -22.07
C SER A 188 11.46 46.19 -21.30
N TYR A 189 12.70 46.35 -20.87
CA TYR A 189 13.38 45.42 -19.98
C TYR A 189 14.25 46.22 -19.02
N LEU A 190 14.43 45.70 -17.81
CA LEU A 190 15.25 46.30 -16.77
C LEU A 190 15.94 45.20 -15.98
N LEU A 191 17.14 45.47 -15.49
CA LEU A 191 17.80 44.59 -14.54
C LEU A 191 17.05 44.72 -13.21
N SER A 192 16.68 43.60 -12.61
CA SER A 192 16.05 43.53 -11.28
C SER A 192 16.98 44.12 -10.23
N GLU A 193 16.43 44.58 -9.10
CA GLU A 193 17.18 45.18 -7.98
C GLU A 193 18.25 44.24 -7.41
N ASP A 194 18.04 42.93 -7.51
CA ASP A 194 18.96 41.88 -7.08
C ASP A 194 20.13 41.63 -8.05
N GLN A 195 20.15 42.32 -9.20
CA GLN A 195 21.13 42.21 -10.30
C GLN A 195 21.30 40.81 -10.90
N ASN A 196 20.47 39.84 -10.51
CA ASN A 196 20.58 38.44 -10.95
C ASN A 196 19.57 38.09 -12.04
N THR A 197 18.51 38.88 -12.20
CA THR A 197 17.44 38.61 -13.16
C THR A 197 17.10 39.83 -13.99
N VAL A 198 16.66 39.61 -15.23
CA VAL A 198 16.15 40.66 -16.12
C VAL A 198 14.62 40.58 -16.11
N GLU A 199 13.96 41.69 -15.77
CA GLU A 199 12.52 41.83 -15.83
C GLU A 199 12.13 42.42 -17.19
N ILE A 200 11.43 41.63 -18.00
CA ILE A 200 11.00 41.96 -19.34
C ILE A 200 9.51 42.28 -19.29
N LYS A 201 9.14 43.53 -19.56
CA LYS A 201 7.74 43.96 -19.65
C LYS A 201 7.20 43.67 -21.04
N VAL A 202 6.13 42.90 -21.11
CA VAL A 202 5.49 42.46 -22.35
C VAL A 202 4.07 43.02 -22.45
N PHE A 203 3.69 43.42 -23.66
CA PHE A 203 2.32 43.78 -24.02
C PHE A 203 1.70 42.70 -24.90
N ILE A 204 0.48 42.27 -24.58
CA ILE A 204 -0.34 41.38 -25.39
C ILE A 204 -1.63 42.11 -25.73
N GLU A 205 -2.05 42.04 -26.99
CA GLU A 205 -3.23 42.77 -27.46
C GLU A 205 -4.52 42.29 -26.76
N PRO A 206 -5.53 43.17 -26.58
CA PRO A 206 -6.78 42.85 -25.88
C PRO A 206 -7.49 41.59 -26.39
N THR A 207 -7.49 41.38 -27.71
CA THR A 207 -8.11 40.23 -28.38
C THR A 207 -7.45 38.90 -28.01
N TYR A 208 -6.18 38.93 -27.60
CA TYR A 208 -5.37 37.76 -27.26
C TYR A 208 -5.09 37.63 -25.75
N ALA A 209 -5.51 38.58 -24.93
CA ALA A 209 -5.28 38.58 -23.48
C ALA A 209 -5.74 37.28 -22.80
N ASN A 210 -6.88 36.71 -23.24
CA ASN A 210 -7.44 35.47 -22.70
C ASN A 210 -6.64 34.19 -23.04
N LEU A 211 -5.63 34.29 -23.91
CA LEU A 211 -4.75 33.17 -24.26
C LEU A 211 -3.72 32.91 -23.16
N VAL A 212 -3.40 33.92 -22.34
CA VAL A 212 -2.51 33.79 -21.19
C VAL A 212 -3.30 33.42 -19.95
N ARG A 213 -2.92 32.29 -19.37
CA ARG A 213 -3.54 31.69 -18.19
C ARG A 213 -2.48 31.52 -17.10
N LYS A 214 -2.93 31.19 -15.89
CA LYS A 214 -2.06 31.00 -14.72
C LYS A 214 -0.87 30.06 -14.96
N HIS A 215 -1.02 29.04 -15.82
CA HIS A 215 0.03 28.05 -16.12
C HIS A 215 0.65 28.19 -17.51
N THR A 216 0.50 29.35 -18.14
CA THR A 216 1.18 29.64 -19.41
C THR A 216 2.70 29.63 -19.21
N ARG A 217 3.41 28.99 -20.14
CA ARG A 217 4.88 28.96 -20.15
C ARG A 217 5.39 29.79 -21.31
N PHE A 218 6.35 30.67 -21.04
CA PHE A 218 7.00 31.53 -22.02
C PHE A 218 8.41 31.01 -22.28
N TRP A 219 8.82 30.88 -23.53
CA TRP A 219 10.19 30.53 -23.89
C TRP A 219 10.75 31.50 -24.91
N ASN A 220 12.07 31.61 -24.94
CA ASN A 220 12.76 32.32 -25.99
C ASN A 220 12.59 31.53 -27.30
N ALA A 221 11.99 32.18 -28.31
CA ALA A 221 11.80 31.61 -29.65
C ALA A 221 13.00 31.86 -30.57
N SER A 222 14.11 32.38 -30.02
CA SER A 222 15.33 32.74 -30.73
C SER A 222 16.45 31.76 -30.43
N GLY A 223 17.04 31.16 -31.45
CA GLY A 223 18.27 30.36 -31.33
C GLY A 223 18.19 29.00 -32.03
N ILE A 224 19.37 28.45 -32.35
CA ILE A 224 19.54 27.06 -32.78
C ILE A 224 19.92 26.27 -31.52
N SER A 225 19.07 25.34 -31.06
CA SER A 225 19.47 24.35 -30.07
C SER A 225 20.10 23.14 -30.78
N ILE A 226 21.39 22.87 -30.49
CA ILE A 226 22.09 21.68 -30.97
C ILE A 226 22.33 20.78 -29.76
N ASP A 227 21.49 19.76 -29.61
CA ASP A 227 21.72 18.70 -28.65
C ASP A 227 22.73 17.70 -29.22
N ALA A 228 23.98 17.81 -28.77
CA ALA A 228 25.02 16.80 -29.01
C ALA A 228 25.12 15.88 -27.79
N ASN A 229 24.66 14.63 -27.94
CA ASN A 229 24.87 13.59 -26.93
C ASN A 229 25.70 12.44 -27.52
N LEU A 230 26.24 11.57 -26.65
CA LEU A 230 27.04 10.40 -27.05
C LEU A 230 26.25 9.36 -27.88
N SER A 231 24.96 9.59 -28.14
CA SER A 231 24.07 8.73 -28.94
C SER A 231 23.67 9.33 -30.28
N GLY A 232 24.15 10.53 -30.63
CA GLY A 232 23.92 11.20 -31.93
C GLY A 232 23.57 12.68 -31.81
N VAL A 233 23.47 13.35 -32.97
CA VAL A 233 23.05 14.76 -33.10
C VAL A 233 21.59 14.80 -33.52
N LYS A 234 20.72 15.41 -32.71
CA LYS A 234 19.30 15.59 -33.04
C LYS A 234 19.06 17.06 -33.40
N VAL A 235 18.87 17.34 -34.69
CA VAL A 235 18.57 18.71 -35.16
C VAL A 235 17.07 18.86 -35.32
N ARG A 236 16.43 19.71 -34.50
CA ARG A 236 15.03 20.11 -34.66
C ARG A 236 14.99 21.51 -35.28
N SER A 237 14.45 21.61 -36.49
CA SER A 237 14.29 22.86 -37.24
C SER A 237 12.81 23.23 -37.22
N GLU A 238 12.35 23.91 -36.18
CA GLU A 238 11.00 24.50 -36.17
C GLU A 238 11.07 25.98 -36.56
N SER A 239 10.59 26.26 -37.78
CA SER A 239 10.34 27.57 -38.41
C SER A 239 11.57 28.46 -38.70
N LEU A 240 11.96 28.56 -39.98
CA LEU A 240 12.98 29.49 -40.49
C LEU A 240 12.65 30.98 -40.24
N ALA A 241 11.38 31.35 -40.04
CA ALA A 241 10.98 32.74 -39.82
C ALA A 241 11.31 33.25 -38.39
N SER A 242 11.38 32.35 -37.39
CA SER A 242 11.72 32.70 -35.99
C SER A 242 13.24 32.77 -35.73
N ILE A 243 14.05 32.17 -36.61
CA ILE A 243 15.51 32.07 -36.47
C ILE A 243 16.20 33.44 -36.60
N VAL A 244 15.60 34.38 -37.33
CA VAL A 244 16.28 35.63 -37.71
C VAL A 244 15.89 36.82 -36.82
N ALA A 245 14.64 36.94 -36.40
CA ALA A 245 14.12 38.12 -35.70
C ALA A 245 14.31 38.13 -34.18
N GLY A 246 14.33 36.95 -33.58
CA GLY A 246 14.21 36.76 -32.14
C GLY A 246 12.86 37.21 -31.55
N GLY A 247 12.40 36.54 -30.49
CA GLY A 247 11.09 36.81 -29.89
C GLY A 247 10.76 35.88 -28.73
N ILE A 248 9.58 36.08 -28.15
CA ILE A 248 9.06 35.26 -27.04
C ILE A 248 7.88 34.46 -27.56
N ALA A 249 7.85 33.14 -27.37
CA ALA A 249 6.68 32.34 -27.65
C ALA A 249 6.07 31.81 -26.35
N PHE A 250 4.76 31.56 -26.37
CA PHE A 250 4.10 30.95 -25.23
C PHE A 250 3.03 29.93 -25.61
N ALA A 251 2.78 29.02 -24.69
CA ALA A 251 1.66 28.09 -24.74
C ALA A 251 1.20 27.73 -23.33
N THR A 252 -0.08 27.38 -23.24
CA THR A 252 -0.64 26.73 -22.06
C THR A 252 -0.64 25.23 -22.32
N PRO A 253 -0.04 24.42 -21.43
CA PRO A 253 -0.02 22.96 -21.56
C PRO A 253 -1.41 22.37 -21.82
N GLU A 254 -1.52 21.38 -22.71
CA GLU A 254 -2.81 20.86 -23.18
C GLU A 254 -3.69 20.27 -22.07
N ASN A 255 -3.06 19.77 -21.01
CA ASN A 255 -3.66 19.20 -19.81
C ASN A 255 -4.12 20.25 -18.77
N ARG A 256 -3.91 21.55 -19.02
CA ARG A 256 -4.35 22.66 -18.14
C ARG A 256 -5.11 23.76 -18.90
N ARG A 257 -5.83 23.39 -19.96
CA ARG A 257 -6.65 24.32 -20.76
C ARG A 257 -7.78 24.99 -19.95
N ASP A 258 -8.17 24.38 -18.84
CA ASP A 258 -9.16 24.86 -17.87
C ASP A 258 -8.59 25.85 -16.83
N SER A 259 -7.28 26.12 -16.85
CA SER A 259 -6.67 27.04 -15.89
C SER A 259 -7.28 28.45 -15.96
N PRO A 260 -7.47 29.13 -14.81
CA PRO A 260 -8.07 30.46 -14.78
C PRO A 260 -7.21 31.48 -15.54
N PRO A 261 -7.80 32.61 -16.00
CA PRO A 261 -7.05 33.75 -16.52
C PRO A 261 -5.93 34.15 -15.55
N THR A 262 -4.78 34.57 -16.10
CA THR A 262 -3.67 34.97 -15.24
C THR A 262 -3.99 36.27 -14.49
N ASP A 263 -3.43 36.41 -13.30
CA ASP A 263 -3.28 37.70 -12.65
C ASP A 263 -2.12 38.45 -13.34
N PRO A 264 -2.33 39.66 -13.89
CA PRO A 264 -1.29 40.43 -14.57
C PRO A 264 -0.13 40.86 -13.66
N THR A 265 -0.32 40.87 -12.33
CA THR A 265 0.69 41.29 -11.36
C THR A 265 1.74 40.21 -11.07
N LEU A 266 1.45 38.96 -11.39
CA LEU A 266 2.34 37.84 -11.12
C LEU A 266 3.39 37.67 -12.23
N PRO A 267 4.69 37.60 -11.90
CA PRO A 267 5.73 37.43 -12.91
C PRO A 267 5.74 36.00 -13.48
N PHE A 268 5.95 35.88 -14.79
CA PHE A 268 6.22 34.60 -15.48
C PHE A 268 7.71 34.35 -15.62
N ARG A 269 8.13 33.09 -15.82
CA ARG A 269 9.52 32.75 -16.17
C ARG A 269 9.67 32.63 -17.68
N LEU A 270 10.77 33.18 -18.22
CA LEU A 270 11.24 32.90 -19.58
C LEU A 270 12.16 31.66 -19.56
N TYR A 271 11.76 30.59 -20.23
CA TYR A 271 12.59 29.42 -20.47
C TYR A 271 13.54 29.65 -21.65
N GLU A 272 14.68 28.95 -21.67
CA GLU A 272 15.71 29.11 -22.71
C GLU A 272 15.21 28.72 -24.10
N ASP A 273 14.37 27.69 -24.21
CA ASP A 273 13.78 27.22 -25.46
C ASP A 273 12.47 26.44 -25.20
N PHE A 274 11.86 25.94 -26.28
CA PHE A 274 10.63 25.16 -26.20
C PHE A 274 10.80 23.86 -25.39
N ASP A 275 11.91 23.15 -25.57
CA ASP A 275 12.17 21.88 -24.90
C ASP A 275 12.37 22.09 -23.38
N ALA A 276 12.97 23.20 -22.95
CA ALA A 276 13.11 23.62 -21.56
C ALA A 276 11.79 24.10 -20.95
N ALA A 277 10.93 24.76 -21.73
CA ALA A 277 9.57 25.08 -21.31
C ALA A 277 8.70 23.83 -21.17
N GLN A 278 8.93 22.80 -21.99
CA GLN A 278 8.32 21.49 -21.85
C GLN A 278 9.02 20.59 -20.83
N ALA A 279 10.26 20.92 -20.45
CA ALA A 279 11.04 20.10 -19.54
C ALA A 279 10.29 19.93 -18.22
N GLY A 280 10.13 18.66 -17.84
CA GLY A 280 9.50 18.29 -16.60
C GLY A 280 10.19 18.91 -15.38
N ILE A 281 9.52 18.82 -14.24
CA ILE A 281 9.99 19.32 -12.95
C ILE A 281 11.24 18.54 -12.55
N ARG A 282 12.33 19.27 -12.30
CA ARG A 282 13.58 18.69 -11.81
C ARG A 282 13.46 18.37 -10.33
N VAL A 283 13.78 17.13 -9.98
CA VAL A 283 13.73 16.62 -8.60
C VAL A 283 15.02 15.86 -8.33
N LYS A 284 15.68 16.14 -7.20
CA LYS A 284 16.81 15.33 -6.75
C LYS A 284 16.33 14.28 -5.75
N VAL A 285 16.77 13.05 -5.92
CA VAL A 285 16.45 11.96 -5.00
C VAL A 285 17.75 11.28 -4.59
N LYS A 286 18.04 11.27 -3.29
CA LYS A 286 19.16 10.50 -2.73
C LYS A 286 18.75 9.03 -2.61
N LEU A 287 19.51 8.14 -3.25
CA LEU A 287 19.25 6.71 -3.34
C LEU A 287 20.32 5.95 -2.56
N SER A 288 19.92 4.98 -1.74
CA SER A 288 20.83 3.99 -1.13
C SER A 288 20.98 2.72 -1.97
N ASP A 289 20.00 2.42 -2.82
CA ASP A 289 20.07 1.38 -3.85
C ASP A 289 19.94 2.04 -5.22
N PHE A 290 20.98 1.93 -6.03
CA PHE A 290 21.07 2.56 -7.36
C PHE A 290 21.55 1.58 -8.44
N GLU A 291 21.57 0.29 -8.11
CA GLU A 291 22.02 -0.76 -9.03
C GLU A 291 21.10 -0.85 -10.26
N GLY A 292 21.69 -0.93 -11.45
CA GLY A 292 20.97 -1.07 -12.72
C GLY A 292 20.19 0.17 -13.17
N LEU A 293 20.34 1.32 -12.49
CA LEU A 293 19.77 2.59 -12.94
C LEU A 293 20.65 3.25 -14.00
N GLN A 294 20.03 3.80 -15.05
CA GLN A 294 20.72 4.41 -16.19
C GLN A 294 20.12 5.77 -16.53
N ALA A 295 20.97 6.80 -16.58
CA ALA A 295 20.61 8.13 -17.04
C ALA A 295 19.99 8.08 -18.46
N GLY A 296 18.89 8.80 -18.66
CA GLY A 296 18.12 8.85 -19.90
C GLY A 296 17.23 7.64 -20.19
N ARG A 297 17.39 6.52 -19.46
CA ARG A 297 16.67 5.26 -19.71
C ARG A 297 15.73 4.85 -18.59
N THR A 298 16.15 5.03 -17.33
CA THR A 298 15.34 4.63 -16.17
C THR A 298 14.11 5.53 -16.05
N PRO A 299 12.89 4.98 -16.16
CA PRO A 299 11.68 5.77 -16.00
C PRO A 299 11.36 5.98 -14.52
N VAL A 300 10.61 7.05 -14.25
CA VAL A 300 9.92 7.25 -12.97
C VAL A 300 8.45 6.88 -13.15
N MET A 301 7.95 5.97 -12.32
CA MET A 301 6.65 5.34 -12.48
C MET A 301 5.72 5.62 -11.29
N TYR A 302 4.45 5.86 -11.59
CA TYR A 302 3.36 5.91 -10.62
C TYR A 302 2.22 5.01 -11.10
N LYS A 303 1.88 3.97 -10.32
CA LYS A 303 0.80 3.01 -10.66
C LYS A 303 0.90 2.44 -12.09
N GLY A 304 2.10 2.09 -12.54
CA GLY A 304 2.35 1.55 -13.90
C GLY A 304 2.39 2.60 -15.02
N ILE A 305 2.15 3.87 -14.70
CA ILE A 305 2.23 4.98 -15.66
C ILE A 305 3.58 5.68 -15.50
N GLN A 306 4.25 5.95 -16.61
CA GLN A 306 5.48 6.73 -16.63
C GLN A 306 5.17 8.21 -16.39
N VAL A 307 5.69 8.75 -15.29
CA VAL A 307 5.49 10.14 -14.87
C VAL A 307 6.80 10.94 -14.89
N GLY A 308 7.88 10.36 -15.39
CA GLY A 308 9.16 11.04 -15.54
C GLY A 308 10.29 10.13 -15.94
N ASN A 309 11.52 10.65 -15.91
CA ASN A 309 12.74 9.95 -16.28
C ASN A 309 13.93 10.39 -15.43
N LEU A 310 14.87 9.48 -15.20
CA LEU A 310 16.20 9.78 -14.65
C LEU A 310 17.03 10.52 -15.70
N LYS A 311 17.52 11.73 -15.41
CA LYS A 311 18.40 12.51 -16.30
C LYS A 311 19.86 12.32 -15.99
N ALA A 312 20.24 12.33 -14.72
CA ALA A 312 21.61 12.13 -14.29
C ALA A 312 21.64 11.32 -12.99
N LEU A 313 22.71 10.55 -12.81
CA LEU A 313 22.97 9.80 -11.59
C LEU A 313 24.40 10.10 -11.17
N LYS A 314 24.57 10.74 -10.01
CA LYS A 314 25.87 11.07 -9.44
C LYS A 314 26.09 10.18 -8.22
N VAL A 315 27.03 9.26 -8.30
CA VAL A 315 27.37 8.37 -7.17
C VAL A 315 28.27 9.14 -6.22
N ASP A 316 27.98 9.08 -4.92
CA ASP A 316 28.80 9.73 -3.89
C ASP A 316 30.16 9.01 -3.80
N PRO A 317 31.26 9.70 -3.43
CA PRO A 317 32.61 9.10 -3.42
C PRO A 317 32.77 7.88 -2.50
N ASP A 318 31.92 7.74 -1.49
CA ASP A 318 31.91 6.63 -0.53
C ASP A 318 31.16 5.39 -1.05
N LEU A 319 30.56 5.46 -2.25
CA LEU A 319 29.76 4.43 -2.90
C LEU A 319 28.53 3.98 -2.10
N SER A 320 28.17 4.67 -1.01
CA SER A 320 27.06 4.29 -0.13
C SER A 320 25.72 4.80 -0.63
N SER A 321 25.74 5.85 -1.46
CA SER A 321 24.55 6.46 -2.01
C SER A 321 24.80 7.15 -3.34
N ALA A 322 23.73 7.47 -4.05
CA ALA A 322 23.77 8.22 -5.30
C ALA A 322 22.68 9.29 -5.32
N THR A 323 23.00 10.47 -5.83
CA THR A 323 22.04 11.53 -6.11
C THR A 323 21.50 11.37 -7.52
N ALA A 324 20.23 10.99 -7.63
CA ALA A 324 19.48 10.88 -8.88
C ALA A 324 18.77 12.19 -9.22
N GLU A 325 19.10 12.79 -10.36
CA GLU A 325 18.40 13.96 -10.90
C GLU A 325 17.28 13.48 -11.84
N LEU A 326 16.04 13.59 -11.39
CA LEU A 326 14.83 13.19 -12.10
C LEU A 326 14.20 14.38 -12.82
N THR A 327 13.52 14.10 -13.93
CA THR A 327 12.63 15.05 -14.61
C THR A 327 11.23 14.44 -14.65
N LEU A 328 10.29 15.05 -13.93
CA LEU A 328 8.93 14.56 -13.75
C LEU A 328 7.92 15.38 -14.54
N ASP A 329 6.82 14.79 -14.96
CA ASP A 329 5.73 15.49 -15.65
C ASP A 329 5.27 16.72 -14.83
N PRO A 330 5.04 17.89 -15.44
CA PRO A 330 4.48 19.06 -14.76
C PRO A 330 3.19 18.79 -13.95
N LEU A 331 2.42 17.74 -14.29
CA LEU A 331 1.26 17.30 -13.51
C LEU A 331 1.62 16.84 -12.09
N ALA A 332 2.87 16.41 -11.87
CA ALA A 332 3.34 15.97 -10.56
C ALA A 332 3.59 17.14 -9.60
N GLU A 333 3.60 18.40 -10.06
CA GLU A 333 4.01 19.57 -9.27
C GLU A 333 3.34 19.66 -7.90
N ASP A 334 2.00 19.59 -7.92
CA ASP A 334 1.15 19.77 -6.74
C ASP A 334 1.24 18.58 -5.76
N TYR A 335 1.89 17.50 -6.20
CA TYR A 335 2.09 16.27 -5.45
C TYR A 335 3.53 16.07 -4.99
N LEU A 336 4.47 16.89 -5.49
CA LEU A 336 5.88 16.92 -5.09
C LEU A 336 6.03 17.82 -3.86
N VAL A 337 5.54 17.31 -2.75
CA VAL A 337 5.46 17.99 -1.46
C VAL A 337 6.10 17.14 -0.37
N GLN A 338 6.21 17.71 0.83
CA GLN A 338 6.58 16.96 2.03
C GLN A 338 5.68 15.72 2.19
N GLY A 339 6.29 14.54 2.32
CA GLY A 339 5.58 13.25 2.38
C GLY A 339 5.53 12.46 1.07
N THR A 340 5.98 13.05 -0.05
CA THR A 340 6.26 12.30 -1.28
C THR A 340 7.38 11.30 -1.04
N GLN A 341 7.23 10.09 -1.57
CA GLN A 341 8.20 9.01 -1.35
C GLN A 341 8.63 8.40 -2.66
N PHE A 342 9.92 8.12 -2.79
CA PHE A 342 10.51 7.43 -3.93
C PHE A 342 11.14 6.11 -3.46
N TRP A 343 11.19 5.10 -4.31
CA TRP A 343 11.96 3.87 -4.08
C TRP A 343 12.30 3.21 -5.41
N VAL A 344 13.36 2.40 -5.43
CA VAL A 344 13.74 1.63 -6.62
C VAL A 344 12.95 0.33 -6.67
N VAL A 345 12.48 -0.03 -7.86
CA VAL A 345 11.86 -1.33 -8.14
C VAL A 345 12.76 -2.10 -9.11
N LYS A 346 13.18 -3.29 -8.67
CA LYS A 346 13.93 -4.26 -9.46
C LYS A 346 12.97 -5.36 -9.95
N PRO A 347 13.11 -5.88 -11.17
CA PRO A 347 12.33 -7.02 -11.63
C PRO A 347 12.70 -8.23 -10.77
N SER A 348 11.70 -8.95 -10.29
CA SER A 348 11.88 -10.26 -9.65
C SER A 348 11.23 -11.33 -10.50
N ILE A 349 12.04 -12.31 -10.92
CA ILE A 349 11.55 -13.51 -11.60
C ILE A 349 11.34 -14.54 -10.49
N SER A 350 10.09 -14.81 -10.13
CA SER A 350 9.73 -15.94 -9.29
C SER A 350 8.85 -16.92 -10.07
N LEU A 351 8.83 -18.17 -9.61
CA LEU A 351 7.98 -19.23 -10.15
C LEU A 351 6.47 -18.88 -10.02
N ALA A 352 6.16 -17.85 -9.23
CA ALA A 352 4.83 -17.33 -8.93
C ALA A 352 4.15 -16.52 -10.03
N GLY A 353 4.89 -16.27 -11.11
CA GLY A 353 4.56 -15.20 -12.03
C GLY A 353 5.47 -14.01 -11.78
N ILE A 354 5.65 -13.24 -12.84
CA ILE A 354 6.58 -12.13 -12.87
C ILE A 354 5.90 -10.91 -12.23
N THR A 355 6.36 -10.48 -11.06
CA THR A 355 6.02 -9.15 -10.53
C THR A 355 6.93 -8.13 -11.20
N GLY A 356 6.35 -7.02 -11.68
CA GLY A 356 7.08 -6.06 -12.49
C GLY A 356 7.41 -6.58 -13.90
N LEU A 357 6.47 -7.25 -14.58
CA LEU A 357 6.55 -7.57 -16.02
C LEU A 357 7.00 -6.38 -16.87
N GLU A 358 6.59 -5.17 -16.48
CA GLU A 358 7.04 -3.92 -17.09
C GLU A 358 8.57 -3.74 -17.03
N ALA A 359 9.21 -4.15 -15.93
CA ALA A 359 10.66 -4.08 -15.71
C ALA A 359 11.46 -5.17 -16.42
N LEU A 360 10.84 -6.29 -16.85
CA LEU A 360 11.53 -7.24 -17.75
C LEU A 360 11.79 -6.65 -19.14
N VAL A 361 10.88 -5.80 -19.62
CA VAL A 361 11.01 -5.13 -20.91
C VAL A 361 11.74 -3.78 -20.76
N LYS A 362 11.50 -3.05 -19.66
CA LYS A 362 11.98 -1.66 -19.46
C LYS A 362 13.19 -1.54 -18.51
N GLY A 363 13.58 -2.60 -17.80
CA GLY A 363 14.63 -2.57 -16.78
C GLY A 363 14.18 -1.99 -15.43
N ASN A 364 15.15 -1.77 -14.52
CA ASN A 364 14.90 -1.16 -13.20
C ASN A 364 14.28 0.23 -13.35
N TYR A 365 13.33 0.56 -12.47
CA TYR A 365 12.66 1.85 -12.48
C TYR A 365 12.54 2.46 -11.08
N ILE A 366 12.32 3.77 -11.03
CA ILE A 366 12.07 4.48 -9.77
C ILE A 366 10.56 4.64 -9.63
N ALA A 367 9.97 4.12 -8.56
CA ALA A 367 8.57 4.35 -8.24
C ALA A 367 8.42 5.61 -7.37
N VAL A 368 7.32 6.34 -7.56
CA VAL A 368 6.95 7.48 -6.73
C VAL A 368 5.58 7.25 -6.09
N ARG A 369 5.42 7.68 -4.83
CA ARG A 369 4.13 7.82 -4.16
C ARG A 369 3.91 9.31 -3.86
N PRO A 370 2.87 9.94 -4.42
CA PRO A 370 2.59 11.36 -4.24
C PRO A 370 2.22 11.69 -2.78
N GLY A 371 2.65 12.87 -2.33
CA GLY A 371 2.22 13.47 -1.06
C GLY A 371 0.79 14.02 -1.12
N ASP A 372 0.29 14.52 0.01
CA ASP A 372 -1.05 15.11 0.10
C ASP A 372 -1.06 16.53 -0.51
N LYS A 373 -2.03 16.80 -1.40
CA LYS A 373 -2.17 18.12 -2.04
C LYS A 373 -2.26 19.23 -1.00
N GLY A 374 -1.53 20.32 -1.23
CA GLY A 374 -1.47 21.48 -0.33
C GLY A 374 -0.36 21.40 0.73
N GLY A 375 0.43 20.33 0.75
CA GLY A 375 1.66 20.27 1.54
C GLY A 375 2.75 21.24 1.03
N ALA A 376 3.77 21.49 1.85
CA ALA A 376 4.90 22.35 1.47
C ALA A 376 5.65 21.75 0.26
N PRO A 377 5.86 22.53 -0.83
CA PRO A 377 6.60 22.05 -2.00
C PRO A 377 8.00 21.58 -1.64
N GLN A 378 8.40 20.41 -2.16
CA GLN A 378 9.72 19.83 -1.94
C GLN A 378 10.30 19.34 -3.28
N ARG A 379 11.61 19.52 -3.47
CA ARG A 379 12.33 19.16 -4.72
C ARG A 379 13.56 18.29 -4.49
N GLU A 380 13.91 18.05 -3.23
CA GLU A 380 14.99 17.14 -2.84
C GLU A 380 14.40 16.10 -1.89
N PHE A 381 14.57 14.82 -2.19
CA PHE A 381 13.98 13.71 -1.45
C PHE A 381 15.03 12.65 -1.11
N GLU A 382 14.75 11.84 -0.10
CA GLU A 382 15.49 10.62 0.20
C GLU A 382 14.62 9.43 -0.15
N ALA A 383 15.12 8.52 -0.98
CA ALA A 383 14.39 7.33 -1.37
C ALA A 383 14.35 6.31 -0.22
N ARG A 384 13.22 5.63 -0.13
CA ARG A 384 13.05 4.52 0.80
C ARG A 384 13.82 3.30 0.28
N PRO A 385 14.43 2.51 1.19
CA PRO A 385 15.13 1.29 0.82
C PRO A 385 14.19 0.19 0.30
N LYS A 386 12.90 0.28 0.64
CA LYS A 386 11.85 -0.64 0.18
C LYS A 386 10.55 0.12 -0.08
N ALA A 387 9.68 -0.48 -0.88
CA ALA A 387 8.35 0.04 -1.12
C ALA A 387 7.62 0.35 0.21
N PRO A 388 6.95 1.51 0.32
CA PRO A 388 6.27 1.87 1.55
C PRO A 388 5.12 0.89 1.86
N PRO A 389 4.95 0.46 3.12
CA PRO A 389 3.87 -0.45 3.48
C PRO A 389 2.50 0.24 3.34
N LEU A 390 1.52 -0.52 2.84
CA LEU A 390 0.08 -0.22 2.70
C LEU A 390 -0.30 1.22 2.33
N ASP A 391 -0.85 1.41 1.14
CA ASP A 391 -1.63 2.62 0.84
C ASP A 391 -3.08 2.47 1.32
N LEU A 392 -3.33 2.84 2.58
CA LEU A 392 -4.67 2.79 3.20
C LEU A 392 -5.71 3.71 2.52
N ARG A 393 -5.29 4.55 1.57
CA ARG A 393 -6.17 5.43 0.77
C ARG A 393 -6.72 4.71 -0.46
N SER A 394 -6.11 3.60 -0.86
CA SER A 394 -6.61 2.82 -2.00
C SER A 394 -7.98 2.22 -1.66
N PRO A 395 -9.01 2.38 -2.53
CA PRO A 395 -10.34 1.84 -2.29
C PRO A 395 -10.32 0.33 -2.03
N GLY A 396 -11.18 -0.15 -1.13
CA GLY A 396 -11.30 -1.56 -0.75
C GLY A 396 -10.97 -1.82 0.71
N LEU A 397 -10.84 -3.10 1.07
CA LEU A 397 -10.64 -3.53 2.45
C LEU A 397 -9.15 -3.82 2.71
N HIS A 398 -8.58 -3.10 3.67
CA HIS A 398 -7.22 -3.34 4.16
C HIS A 398 -7.27 -4.12 5.47
N LEU A 399 -6.58 -5.24 5.55
CA LEU A 399 -6.56 -6.12 6.71
C LEU A 399 -5.15 -6.61 7.03
N VAL A 400 -5.00 -7.16 8.23
CA VAL A 400 -3.72 -7.67 8.71
C VAL A 400 -3.85 -9.14 9.12
N LEU A 401 -2.93 -9.96 8.62
CA LEU A 401 -2.80 -11.37 8.95
C LEU A 401 -1.58 -11.61 9.85
N PHE A 402 -1.70 -12.54 10.78
CA PHE A 402 -0.60 -12.95 11.68
C PHE A 402 -0.26 -14.41 11.47
N THR A 403 1.03 -14.71 11.34
CA THR A 403 1.58 -16.06 11.18
C THR A 403 2.92 -16.17 11.91
N GLU A 404 3.33 -17.39 12.24
CA GLU A 404 4.67 -17.67 12.79
C GLU A 404 5.71 -17.74 11.67
N ASN A 405 5.33 -18.23 10.48
CA ASN A 405 6.21 -18.41 9.33
C ASN A 405 5.61 -17.78 8.07
N LEU A 406 6.44 -17.14 7.25
CA LEU A 406 6.01 -16.51 5.99
C LEU A 406 5.67 -17.55 4.90
N GLY A 407 6.32 -18.71 4.92
CA GLY A 407 6.21 -19.69 3.84
C GLY A 407 6.77 -19.13 2.52
N SER A 408 6.08 -19.40 1.42
CA SER A 408 6.40 -18.89 0.07
C SER A 408 5.64 -17.61 -0.30
N LEU A 409 5.12 -16.87 0.69
CA LEU A 409 4.38 -15.64 0.44
C LEU A 409 5.32 -14.46 0.14
N GLU A 410 5.03 -13.72 -0.92
CA GLU A 410 5.76 -12.53 -1.35
C GLU A 410 4.82 -11.31 -1.44
N VAL A 411 5.37 -10.11 -1.57
CA VAL A 411 4.57 -8.94 -1.92
C VAL A 411 4.02 -9.13 -3.33
N GLY A 412 2.70 -9.01 -3.48
CA GLY A 412 1.99 -9.31 -4.72
C GLY A 412 1.34 -10.70 -4.76
N SER A 413 1.65 -11.60 -3.81
CA SER A 413 0.98 -12.91 -3.74
C SER A 413 -0.55 -12.74 -3.72
N PRO A 414 -1.29 -13.55 -4.51
CA PRO A 414 -2.74 -13.39 -4.65
C PRO A 414 -3.48 -13.75 -3.37
N ILE A 415 -4.58 -13.02 -3.13
CA ILE A 415 -5.61 -13.44 -2.16
C ILE A 415 -6.74 -14.08 -2.94
N LEU A 416 -7.12 -15.29 -2.54
CA LEU A 416 -8.04 -16.15 -3.27
C LEU A 416 -9.32 -16.37 -2.46
N TYR A 417 -10.47 -16.14 -3.09
CA TYR A 417 -11.76 -16.60 -2.60
C TYR A 417 -12.35 -17.59 -3.60
N LYS A 418 -12.62 -18.82 -3.18
CA LYS A 418 -13.06 -19.91 -4.08
C LYS A 418 -12.19 -20.01 -5.35
N GLN A 419 -10.87 -19.91 -5.18
CA GLN A 419 -9.85 -19.93 -6.26
C GLN A 419 -9.86 -18.72 -7.22
N VAL A 420 -10.67 -17.70 -6.96
CA VAL A 420 -10.67 -16.44 -7.72
C VAL A 420 -9.80 -15.41 -7.01
N LYS A 421 -8.92 -14.73 -7.75
CA LYS A 421 -8.11 -13.63 -7.20
C LYS A 421 -9.00 -12.42 -6.89
N VAL A 422 -9.00 -12.02 -5.62
CA VAL A 422 -9.81 -10.90 -5.10
C VAL A 422 -8.98 -9.82 -4.41
N GLY A 423 -7.66 -10.00 -4.37
CA GLY A 423 -6.75 -9.09 -3.69
C GLY A 423 -5.29 -9.51 -3.80
N SER A 424 -4.43 -8.83 -3.04
CA SER A 424 -2.99 -9.11 -3.00
C SER A 424 -2.35 -8.79 -1.64
N VAL A 425 -1.25 -9.49 -1.35
CA VAL A 425 -0.35 -9.16 -0.24
C VAL A 425 0.40 -7.85 -0.56
N GLN A 426 0.33 -6.88 0.35
CA GLN A 426 0.90 -5.54 0.17
C GLN A 426 2.23 -5.35 0.91
N SER A 427 2.43 -6.03 2.03
CA SER A 427 3.65 -5.95 2.83
C SER A 427 3.75 -7.09 3.84
N TYR A 428 4.94 -7.39 4.33
CA TYR A 428 5.15 -8.21 5.52
C TYR A 428 6.29 -7.65 6.37
N GLN A 429 6.19 -7.83 7.68
CA GLN A 429 7.21 -7.40 8.64
C GLN A 429 7.14 -8.24 9.92
N PHE A 430 8.24 -8.30 10.67
CA PHE A 430 8.19 -8.85 12.01
C PHE A 430 7.37 -7.94 12.95
N SER A 431 6.62 -8.57 13.86
CA SER A 431 5.98 -7.89 14.98
C SER A 431 7.03 -7.23 15.89
N ARG A 432 6.62 -6.23 16.69
CA ARG A 432 7.52 -5.52 17.64
C ARG A 432 8.23 -6.46 18.62
N THR A 433 7.58 -7.58 18.97
CA THR A 433 8.14 -8.62 19.85
C THR A 433 9.02 -9.64 19.13
N ARG A 434 9.16 -9.53 17.80
CA ARG A 434 9.88 -10.46 16.89
C ARG A 434 9.44 -11.93 16.92
N LYS A 435 8.34 -12.26 17.60
CA LYS A 435 7.81 -13.64 17.71
C LYS A 435 6.86 -14.06 16.59
N GLN A 436 6.32 -13.10 15.83
CA GLN A 436 5.30 -13.34 14.80
C GLN A 436 5.52 -12.42 13.60
N LEU A 437 5.18 -12.88 12.40
CA LEU A 437 5.08 -12.05 11.20
C LEU A 437 3.68 -11.42 11.08
N VAL A 438 3.69 -10.18 10.60
CA VAL A 438 2.51 -9.37 10.34
C VAL A 438 2.48 -9.13 8.84
N ILE A 439 1.44 -9.63 8.18
CA ILE A 439 1.23 -9.52 6.73
C ILE A 439 0.09 -8.55 6.50
N GLY A 440 0.35 -7.49 5.75
CA GLY A 440 -0.67 -6.53 5.34
C GLY A 440 -1.26 -6.91 3.99
N VAL A 441 -2.58 -6.96 3.91
CA VAL A 441 -3.35 -7.49 2.78
C VAL A 441 -4.38 -6.45 2.32
N HIS A 442 -4.58 -6.37 1.01
CA HIS A 442 -5.61 -5.54 0.40
C HIS A 442 -6.56 -6.42 -0.42
N ILE A 443 -7.87 -6.26 -0.16
CA ILE A 443 -8.97 -6.84 -0.93
C ILE A 443 -9.60 -5.72 -1.75
N GLU A 444 -9.85 -5.99 -3.03
CA GLU A 444 -10.38 -4.98 -3.95
C GLU A 444 -11.79 -4.54 -3.56
N LYS A 445 -12.19 -3.33 -3.98
CA LYS A 445 -13.43 -2.68 -3.53
C LYS A 445 -14.68 -3.50 -3.83
N GLU A 446 -14.75 -4.15 -4.97
CA GLU A 446 -15.87 -5.01 -5.38
C GLU A 446 -15.99 -6.30 -4.55
N TYR A 447 -14.92 -6.75 -3.89
CA TYR A 447 -14.86 -7.98 -3.09
C TYR A 447 -14.84 -7.74 -1.58
N GLU A 448 -14.90 -6.48 -1.11
CA GLU A 448 -14.75 -6.16 0.31
C GLU A 448 -15.80 -6.87 1.19
N GLY A 449 -17.01 -7.10 0.67
CA GLY A 449 -18.11 -7.77 1.36
C GLY A 449 -17.91 -9.28 1.56
N LEU A 450 -16.91 -9.90 0.90
CA LEU A 450 -16.60 -11.32 1.08
C LEU A 450 -15.92 -11.60 2.42
N VAL A 451 -15.36 -10.57 3.07
CA VAL A 451 -14.63 -10.70 4.33
C VAL A 451 -15.43 -10.12 5.48
N ASN A 452 -15.62 -10.91 6.53
CA ASN A 452 -16.33 -10.49 7.74
C ASN A 452 -15.67 -11.10 9.01
N GLY A 453 -16.29 -10.96 10.18
CA GLY A 453 -15.71 -11.43 11.44
C GLY A 453 -15.57 -12.95 11.58
N SER A 454 -16.26 -13.75 10.75
CA SER A 454 -16.14 -15.20 10.73
C SER A 454 -15.07 -15.70 9.76
N THR A 455 -14.51 -14.84 8.91
CA THR A 455 -13.55 -15.22 7.88
C THR A 455 -12.32 -15.92 8.47
N ARG A 456 -11.85 -16.94 7.76
CA ARG A 456 -10.65 -17.74 8.10
C ARG A 456 -9.73 -17.76 6.90
N PHE A 457 -8.46 -17.40 7.11
CA PHE A 457 -7.43 -17.33 6.06
C PHE A 457 -6.43 -18.47 6.25
N TRP A 458 -6.07 -19.18 5.18
CA TRP A 458 -5.00 -20.17 5.23
C TRP A 458 -4.02 -19.98 4.08
N ASN A 459 -2.82 -20.49 4.29
CA ASN A 459 -1.81 -20.57 3.26
C ASN A 459 -2.26 -21.62 2.23
N ALA A 460 -2.46 -21.18 0.98
CA ALA A 460 -2.80 -22.04 -0.16
C ALA A 460 -1.55 -22.36 -1.00
N SER A 461 -0.37 -22.24 -0.39
CA SER A 461 0.92 -22.51 -1.03
C SER A 461 1.42 -23.90 -0.65
N GLY A 462 1.76 -24.72 -1.64
CA GLY A 462 2.44 -26.00 -1.45
C GLY A 462 1.60 -27.24 -1.79
N VAL A 463 2.28 -28.37 -1.95
CA VAL A 463 1.66 -29.69 -2.20
C VAL A 463 1.46 -30.39 -0.86
N THR A 464 0.21 -30.73 -0.51
CA THR A 464 -0.07 -31.62 0.62
C THR A 464 -0.13 -33.07 0.14
N LEU A 465 0.87 -33.85 0.53
CA LEU A 465 0.92 -35.30 0.31
C LEU A 465 0.38 -36.01 1.55
N THR A 466 -0.81 -36.57 1.45
CA THR A 466 -1.38 -37.43 2.50
C THR A 466 -1.17 -38.90 2.13
N GLY A 467 -0.32 -39.60 2.89
CA GLY A 467 -0.08 -41.03 2.74
C GLY A 467 -0.49 -41.79 4.00
N GLY A 468 -1.35 -42.81 3.84
CA GLY A 468 -1.71 -43.74 4.91
C GLY A 468 -1.28 -45.17 4.53
N LEU A 469 -0.72 -45.91 5.49
CA LEU A 469 -0.24 -47.30 5.29
C LEU A 469 -1.33 -48.27 4.78
N THR A 470 -2.60 -47.93 4.97
CA THR A 470 -3.77 -48.72 4.56
C THR A 470 -4.61 -48.09 3.45
N GLY A 471 -4.36 -46.83 3.07
CA GLY A 471 -5.22 -46.03 2.19
C GLY A 471 -4.59 -45.52 0.88
N GLY A 472 -3.31 -45.84 0.63
CA GLY A 472 -2.56 -45.34 -0.52
C GLY A 472 -2.11 -43.88 -0.37
N ILE A 473 -1.42 -43.37 -1.40
CA ILE A 473 -1.00 -41.97 -1.49
C ILE A 473 -2.12 -41.18 -2.18
N GLN A 474 -2.80 -40.31 -1.45
CA GLN A 474 -3.72 -39.34 -2.04
C GLN A 474 -2.97 -38.03 -2.31
N VAL A 475 -2.86 -37.67 -3.59
CA VAL A 475 -2.31 -36.39 -4.04
C VAL A 475 -3.47 -35.44 -4.30
N LYS A 476 -3.69 -34.46 -3.41
CA LYS A 476 -4.58 -33.34 -3.70
C LYS A 476 -3.77 -32.26 -4.41
N SER A 477 -3.91 -32.13 -5.73
CA SER A 477 -3.34 -31.01 -6.46
C SER A 477 -4.33 -29.83 -6.45
N GLU A 478 -3.99 -28.75 -5.75
CA GLU A 478 -4.61 -27.45 -6.04
C GLU A 478 -4.22 -26.97 -7.45
N SER A 479 -4.73 -25.82 -7.90
CA SER A 479 -4.37 -25.31 -9.22
C SER A 479 -2.85 -25.16 -9.34
N LEU A 480 -2.28 -25.53 -10.50
CA LEU A 480 -0.84 -25.45 -10.74
C LEU A 480 -0.30 -24.03 -10.48
N GLN A 481 -1.12 -23.01 -10.71
CA GLN A 481 -0.82 -21.61 -10.41
C GLN A 481 -0.68 -21.34 -8.90
N SER A 482 -1.55 -21.90 -8.06
CA SER A 482 -1.44 -21.80 -6.59
C SER A 482 -0.20 -22.51 -6.05
N LEU A 483 0.14 -23.67 -6.64
CA LEU A 483 1.32 -24.45 -6.27
C LEU A 483 2.64 -23.73 -6.59
N MET A 484 2.69 -22.96 -7.69
CA MET A 484 3.89 -22.25 -8.11
C MET A 484 4.02 -20.85 -7.51
N ALA A 485 2.89 -20.17 -7.27
CA ALA A 485 2.90 -18.78 -6.81
C ALA A 485 2.85 -18.55 -5.32
N GLY A 486 2.34 -19.54 -4.62
CA GLY A 486 1.83 -19.33 -3.30
C GLY A 486 0.69 -18.30 -3.28
N GLY A 487 -0.15 -18.40 -2.28
CA GLY A 487 -1.31 -17.56 -2.16
C GLY A 487 -1.95 -17.72 -0.80
N ILE A 488 -2.84 -16.78 -0.48
CA ILE A 488 -3.65 -16.86 0.73
C ILE A 488 -5.07 -17.09 0.29
N ALA A 489 -5.64 -18.25 0.63
CA ALA A 489 -7.05 -18.50 0.42
C ALA A 489 -7.85 -18.21 1.68
N PHE A 490 -9.13 -17.89 1.52
CA PHE A 490 -10.04 -17.74 2.65
C PHE A 490 -11.43 -18.24 2.35
N ASP A 491 -12.18 -18.48 3.43
CA ASP A 491 -13.62 -18.71 3.40
C ASP A 491 -14.28 -17.94 4.55
N THR A 492 -15.58 -17.71 4.42
CA THR A 492 -16.40 -16.94 5.35
C THR A 492 -17.59 -17.81 5.78
N PRO A 493 -17.42 -18.64 6.83
CA PRO A 493 -18.39 -19.66 7.22
C PRO A 493 -19.75 -19.10 7.65
N GLU A 494 -19.75 -17.91 8.27
CA GLU A 494 -20.97 -17.24 8.73
C GLU A 494 -21.11 -15.88 8.04
N PRO A 495 -22.15 -15.65 7.24
CA PRO A 495 -22.25 -14.47 6.37
C PRO A 495 -22.46 -13.13 7.10
N ASN A 496 -22.94 -13.15 8.35
CA ASN A 496 -23.45 -11.94 9.04
C ASN A 496 -22.66 -11.53 10.29
N VAL A 497 -21.37 -11.87 10.39
CA VAL A 497 -20.56 -11.50 11.57
C VAL A 497 -19.82 -10.18 11.30
N PRO A 498 -20.09 -9.10 12.06
CA PRO A 498 -19.48 -7.79 11.78
C PRO A 498 -17.98 -7.74 12.09
N LEU A 499 -17.23 -6.93 11.33
CA LEU A 499 -15.82 -6.65 11.59
C LEU A 499 -15.67 -5.74 12.82
N LYS A 500 -14.86 -6.15 13.80
CA LYS A 500 -14.69 -5.43 15.09
C LYS A 500 -13.82 -4.16 15.00
N LYS A 501 -13.08 -3.97 13.91
CA LYS A 501 -12.10 -2.88 13.74
C LYS A 501 -12.08 -2.38 12.30
N ARG A 502 -11.71 -1.10 12.12
CA ARG A 502 -11.49 -0.50 10.79
C ARG A 502 -10.41 -1.23 9.98
N ILE A 503 -9.36 -1.71 10.65
CA ILE A 503 -8.36 -2.61 10.06
C ILE A 503 -8.48 -3.94 10.82
N PRO A 504 -9.22 -4.91 10.27
CA PRO A 504 -9.43 -6.18 10.94
C PRO A 504 -8.15 -7.03 10.95
N ARG A 505 -8.12 -7.96 11.90
CA ARG A 505 -6.94 -8.74 12.25
C ARG A 505 -7.33 -10.21 12.27
N PHE A 506 -6.66 -11.05 11.48
CA PHE A 506 -6.95 -12.48 11.40
C PHE A 506 -5.68 -13.32 11.55
N ARG A 507 -5.82 -14.56 12.02
CA ARG A 507 -4.73 -15.54 11.95
C ARG A 507 -4.67 -16.10 10.53
N LEU A 508 -3.45 -16.26 10.01
CA LEU A 508 -3.19 -17.05 8.82
C LEU A 508 -2.81 -18.47 9.26
N TYR A 509 -3.66 -19.43 8.94
CA TYR A 509 -3.43 -20.84 9.23
C TYR A 509 -2.48 -21.48 8.20
N ALA A 510 -1.84 -22.58 8.57
CA ALA A 510 -0.90 -23.28 7.69
C ALA A 510 -1.60 -23.92 6.48
N ASP A 511 -2.85 -24.38 6.65
CA ASP A 511 -3.62 -25.09 5.64
C ASP A 511 -5.14 -24.91 5.87
N LYS A 512 -5.94 -25.37 4.91
CA LYS A 512 -7.41 -25.27 4.95
C LYS A 512 -8.01 -26.07 6.10
N GLU A 513 -7.42 -27.22 6.41
CA GLU A 513 -7.93 -28.13 7.44
C GLU A 513 -7.83 -27.46 8.82
N GLN A 514 -6.71 -26.83 9.16
CA GLN A 514 -6.54 -26.04 10.39
C GLN A 514 -7.46 -24.81 10.44
N ALA A 515 -7.69 -24.14 9.31
CA ALA A 515 -8.56 -22.96 9.26
C ALA A 515 -10.05 -23.28 9.48
N THR A 516 -10.48 -24.49 9.11
CA THR A 516 -11.89 -24.92 9.12
C THR A 516 -12.22 -25.91 10.23
N GLN A 517 -11.23 -26.35 11.02
CA GLN A 517 -11.40 -27.26 12.15
C GLN A 517 -12.38 -26.69 13.19
N LYS A 518 -13.58 -27.29 13.24
CA LYS A 518 -14.58 -27.10 14.29
C LYS A 518 -14.21 -27.97 15.50
N GLY A 519 -14.49 -27.51 16.72
CA GLY A 519 -14.30 -28.32 17.92
C GLY A 519 -13.89 -27.54 19.16
N THR A 520 -13.93 -28.22 20.31
CA THR A 520 -13.57 -27.67 21.63
C THR A 520 -12.15 -28.06 21.99
N LEU A 521 -11.32 -27.07 22.33
CA LEU A 521 -9.97 -27.30 22.85
C LEU A 521 -10.03 -27.77 24.31
N ILE A 522 -9.33 -28.85 24.59
CA ILE A 522 -9.13 -29.41 25.91
C ILE A 522 -7.63 -29.64 26.16
N SER A 523 -7.28 -29.75 27.42
CA SER A 523 -5.94 -30.06 27.90
C SER A 523 -5.99 -31.38 28.67
N ILE A 524 -5.10 -32.32 28.39
CA ILE A 524 -5.02 -33.61 29.05
C ILE A 524 -3.61 -33.76 29.64
N LYS A 525 -3.52 -33.81 30.96
CA LYS A 525 -2.28 -34.09 31.69
C LYS A 525 -2.02 -35.59 31.69
N VAL A 526 -0.84 -35.99 31.24
CA VAL A 526 -0.35 -37.37 31.28
C VAL A 526 1.01 -37.40 31.97
N ASP A 527 1.36 -38.53 32.61
CA ASP A 527 2.65 -38.64 33.28
C ASP A 527 3.82 -38.67 32.29
N ARG A 528 3.62 -39.32 31.14
CA ARG A 528 4.64 -39.53 30.09
C ARG A 528 4.01 -39.44 28.70
N ALA A 529 4.77 -38.95 27.72
CA ALA A 529 4.35 -38.84 26.32
C ALA A 529 4.93 -39.91 25.40
N ASP A 530 5.43 -41.03 25.94
CA ASP A 530 6.01 -42.10 25.12
C ASP A 530 5.00 -42.60 24.08
N GLY A 531 5.22 -42.31 22.80
CA GLY A 531 4.33 -42.69 21.69
C GLY A 531 3.19 -41.71 21.38
N LEU A 532 3.03 -40.63 22.16
CA LEU A 532 2.07 -39.56 21.92
C LEU A 532 2.74 -38.39 21.19
N ARG A 533 2.07 -37.84 20.18
CA ARG A 533 2.59 -36.75 19.34
C ARG A 533 1.47 -35.84 18.86
N SER A 534 1.83 -34.69 18.30
CA SER A 534 0.88 -33.92 17.50
C SER A 534 0.29 -34.83 16.43
N GLY A 535 -1.03 -34.88 16.37
CA GLY A 535 -1.79 -35.76 15.52
C GLY A 535 -2.24 -37.10 16.15
N THR A 536 -1.90 -37.41 17.40
CA THR A 536 -2.42 -38.60 18.07
C THR A 536 -3.96 -38.53 18.17
N PRO A 537 -4.70 -39.58 17.74
CA PRO A 537 -6.16 -39.55 17.77
C PRO A 537 -6.71 -39.73 19.18
N ILE A 538 -7.86 -39.10 19.44
CA ILE A 538 -8.71 -39.35 20.60
C ILE A 538 -9.92 -40.14 20.11
N ARG A 539 -10.17 -41.30 20.71
CA ARG A 539 -11.17 -42.27 20.26
C ARG A 539 -12.24 -42.52 21.31
N PHE A 540 -13.45 -42.78 20.83
CA PHE A 540 -14.53 -43.33 21.63
C PHE A 540 -15.16 -44.49 20.89
N LYS A 541 -15.11 -45.68 21.50
CA LYS A 541 -15.63 -46.93 20.91
C LYS A 541 -15.07 -47.19 19.51
N GLY A 542 -13.79 -46.88 19.31
CA GLY A 542 -13.09 -47.06 18.03
C GLY A 542 -13.31 -45.97 16.98
N LEU A 543 -14.10 -44.92 17.25
CA LEU A 543 -14.28 -43.76 16.36
C LEU A 543 -13.37 -42.61 16.79
N ASP A 544 -12.70 -41.97 15.83
CA ASP A 544 -11.92 -40.76 16.08
C ASP A 544 -12.87 -39.58 16.38
N VAL A 545 -12.84 -39.11 17.62
CA VAL A 545 -13.68 -38.00 18.14
C VAL A 545 -12.90 -36.72 18.39
N GLY A 546 -11.57 -36.79 18.30
CA GLY A 546 -10.68 -35.65 18.44
C GLY A 546 -9.24 -36.00 18.10
N LYS A 547 -8.35 -35.02 18.24
CA LYS A 547 -6.92 -35.17 17.93
C LYS A 547 -6.07 -34.29 18.84
N VAL A 548 -4.89 -34.78 19.23
CA VAL A 548 -3.86 -33.98 19.89
C VAL A 548 -3.29 -32.98 18.88
N GLU A 549 -3.29 -31.69 19.21
CA GLU A 549 -2.68 -30.63 18.40
C GLU A 549 -1.23 -30.40 18.80
N ASP A 550 -0.92 -30.51 20.09
CA ASP A 550 0.36 -30.09 20.64
C ASP A 550 0.71 -30.88 21.92
N VAL A 551 2.00 -31.05 22.18
CA VAL A 551 2.55 -31.84 23.29
C VAL A 551 3.65 -31.03 23.97
N ASP A 552 3.35 -30.51 25.16
CA ASP A 552 4.24 -29.64 25.92
C ASP A 552 4.59 -30.26 27.28
N LEU A 553 5.78 -29.96 27.81
CA LEU A 553 6.08 -30.28 29.20
C LEU A 553 5.33 -29.32 30.14
N SER A 554 4.82 -29.82 31.28
CA SER A 554 4.27 -28.93 32.31
C SER A 554 5.36 -28.02 32.88
N GLY A 555 4.98 -26.84 33.39
CA GLY A 555 5.95 -25.85 33.89
C GLY A 555 6.83 -26.33 35.06
N ASP A 556 6.38 -27.36 35.79
CA ASP A 556 7.12 -28.05 36.86
C ASP A 556 7.98 -29.23 36.34
N LEU A 557 7.93 -29.53 35.05
CA LEU A 557 8.61 -30.61 34.35
C LEU A 557 8.25 -32.03 34.84
N GLN A 558 7.19 -32.21 35.65
CA GLN A 558 6.79 -33.50 36.23
C GLN A 558 5.80 -34.28 35.37
N SER A 559 5.23 -33.66 34.33
CA SER A 559 4.20 -34.26 33.50
C SER A 559 4.18 -33.66 32.10
N VAL A 560 3.39 -34.25 31.22
CA VAL A 560 3.18 -33.77 29.86
C VAL A 560 1.75 -33.27 29.71
N LEU A 561 1.61 -32.09 29.12
CA LEU A 561 0.36 -31.43 28.83
C LEU A 561 0.04 -31.60 27.34
N LEU A 562 -0.99 -32.39 27.05
CA LEU A 562 -1.49 -32.59 25.69
C LEU A 562 -2.59 -31.57 25.41
N LYS A 563 -2.39 -30.66 24.46
CA LYS A 563 -3.47 -29.81 23.95
C LYS A 563 -4.16 -30.57 22.83
N ALA A 564 -5.45 -30.82 22.98
CA ALA A 564 -6.22 -31.59 22.01
C ALA A 564 -7.51 -30.87 21.64
N ARG A 565 -8.00 -31.12 20.43
CA ARG A 565 -9.30 -30.64 19.95
C ARG A 565 -10.26 -31.80 19.82
N ILE A 566 -11.42 -31.66 20.45
CA ILE A 566 -12.56 -32.57 20.29
C ILE A 566 -13.46 -32.02 19.19
N THR A 567 -13.57 -32.77 18.10
CA THR A 567 -14.30 -32.37 16.90
C THR A 567 -15.73 -32.92 16.90
N GLU A 568 -15.92 -34.12 17.45
CA GLU A 568 -17.21 -34.82 17.48
C GLU A 568 -17.84 -34.73 18.87
N VAL A 569 -19.10 -34.28 18.91
CA VAL A 569 -19.92 -34.21 20.13
C VAL A 569 -19.21 -33.58 21.35
N PRO A 570 -18.53 -32.41 21.20
CA PRO A 570 -17.69 -31.84 22.24
C PRO A 570 -18.44 -31.55 23.54
N GLU A 571 -19.73 -31.22 23.47
CA GLU A 571 -20.58 -30.97 24.64
C GLU A 571 -20.75 -32.19 25.56
N ARG A 572 -20.56 -33.41 25.03
CA ARG A 572 -20.62 -34.66 25.81
C ARG A 572 -19.26 -35.16 26.28
N ILE A 573 -18.18 -34.71 25.66
CA ILE A 573 -16.81 -35.15 25.94
C ILE A 573 -16.08 -34.15 26.83
N ALA A 574 -16.13 -32.86 26.50
CA ALA A 574 -15.50 -31.78 27.26
C ALA A 574 -16.38 -31.36 28.46
N ARG A 575 -16.70 -32.33 29.33
CA ARG A 575 -17.54 -32.14 30.51
C ARG A 575 -17.02 -32.87 31.73
N VAL A 576 -17.44 -32.39 32.90
CA VAL A 576 -17.07 -32.93 34.20
C VAL A 576 -17.43 -34.42 34.30
N GLY A 577 -16.46 -35.22 34.73
CA GLY A 577 -16.58 -36.67 34.89
C GLY A 577 -16.18 -37.50 33.67
N SER A 578 -15.78 -36.87 32.56
CA SER A 578 -15.24 -37.61 31.42
C SER A 578 -13.81 -38.08 31.72
N GLN A 579 -13.52 -39.32 31.37
CA GLN A 579 -12.26 -39.99 31.71
C GLN A 579 -11.48 -40.29 30.43
N PHE A 580 -10.17 -40.05 30.46
CA PHE A 580 -9.27 -40.27 29.34
C PHE A 580 -8.17 -41.24 29.78
N TRP A 581 -7.69 -42.11 28.90
CA TRP A 581 -6.51 -42.94 29.17
C TRP A 581 -5.76 -43.22 27.87
N VAL A 582 -4.47 -43.53 28.00
CA VAL A 582 -3.62 -43.87 26.85
C VAL A 582 -3.73 -45.38 26.59
N VAL A 583 -4.04 -45.76 25.36
CA VAL A 583 -4.07 -47.16 24.94
C VAL A 583 -2.70 -47.54 24.37
N LYS A 584 -2.09 -48.56 24.99
CA LYS A 584 -0.74 -49.07 24.69
C LYS A 584 -0.81 -50.53 24.26
N PRO A 585 0.14 -51.02 23.43
CA PRO A 585 0.18 -52.43 23.06
C PRO A 585 0.50 -53.29 24.29
N GLU A 586 -0.31 -54.31 24.53
CA GLU A 586 -0.07 -55.32 25.56
C GLU A 586 0.42 -56.60 24.87
N LEU A 587 1.70 -56.91 25.02
CA LEU A 587 2.33 -58.12 24.50
C LEU A 587 2.71 -59.03 25.67
N GLY A 588 2.02 -60.15 25.79
CA GLY A 588 2.34 -61.20 26.76
C GLY A 588 1.99 -62.57 26.21
N LEU A 589 2.58 -63.62 26.79
CA LEU A 589 2.34 -65.02 26.40
C LEU A 589 0.87 -65.47 26.59
N ILE A 590 0.10 -64.75 27.42
CA ILE A 590 -1.27 -65.10 27.83
C ILE A 590 -2.30 -64.08 27.31
N LYS A 591 -1.95 -62.79 27.33
CA LYS A 591 -2.83 -61.71 26.90
C LYS A 591 -2.13 -60.85 25.87
N THR A 592 -2.68 -60.84 24.66
CA THR A 592 -2.31 -59.93 23.58
C THR A 592 -3.48 -59.00 23.32
N ALA A 593 -3.32 -57.71 23.61
CA ALA A 593 -4.35 -56.69 23.42
C ALA A 593 -3.77 -55.42 22.77
N ASN A 594 -4.63 -54.67 22.09
CA ASN A 594 -4.29 -53.40 21.43
C ASN A 594 -3.13 -53.52 20.42
N LEU A 595 -3.00 -54.65 19.72
CA LEU A 595 -1.88 -54.91 18.79
C LEU A 595 -1.87 -53.94 17.60
N GLU A 596 -3.01 -53.36 17.24
CA GLU A 596 -3.14 -52.33 16.22
C GLU A 596 -2.32 -51.07 16.53
N THR A 597 -2.01 -50.82 17.81
CA THR A 597 -1.16 -49.70 18.23
C THR A 597 0.31 -49.90 17.86
N LEU A 598 0.74 -51.13 17.53
CA LEU A 598 2.09 -51.41 17.03
C LEU A 598 2.33 -50.80 15.64
N VAL A 599 1.27 -50.71 14.82
CA VAL A 599 1.36 -50.20 13.44
C VAL A 599 0.83 -48.76 13.37
N THR A 600 -0.30 -48.48 14.02
CA THR A 600 -0.95 -47.16 13.93
C THR A 600 -0.40 -46.15 14.95
N GLY A 601 0.34 -46.63 15.95
CA GLY A 601 0.78 -45.85 17.10
C GLY A 601 -0.24 -45.85 18.24
N GLN A 602 0.19 -45.36 19.40
CA GLN A 602 -0.68 -45.20 20.56
C GLN A 602 -1.74 -44.12 20.31
N TYR A 603 -2.88 -44.27 20.97
CA TYR A 603 -3.98 -43.32 20.93
C TYR A 603 -4.57 -43.08 22.32
N ILE A 604 -5.41 -42.05 22.45
CA ILE A 604 -6.13 -41.76 23.71
C ILE A 604 -7.56 -42.25 23.54
N GLU A 605 -8.06 -43.06 24.46
CA GLU A 605 -9.48 -43.40 24.51
C GLU A 605 -10.17 -42.47 25.52
N VAL A 606 -11.42 -42.10 25.25
CA VAL A 606 -12.25 -41.30 26.15
C VAL A 606 -13.53 -42.03 26.50
N GLN A 607 -13.90 -42.00 27.77
CA GLN A 607 -15.23 -42.36 28.24
C GLN A 607 -15.98 -41.09 28.68
N PRO A 608 -17.01 -40.66 27.92
CA PRO A 608 -17.86 -39.54 28.30
C PRO A 608 -18.56 -39.81 29.63
N ALA A 609 -18.66 -38.80 30.50
CA ALA A 609 -19.42 -38.90 31.75
C ALA A 609 -20.87 -39.36 31.49
N ALA A 610 -21.50 -40.15 32.36
CA ALA A 610 -22.91 -40.51 32.18
C ALA A 610 -23.86 -39.33 32.45
N LYS A 611 -23.54 -38.50 33.46
CA LYS A 611 -24.34 -37.33 33.88
C LYS A 611 -23.71 -36.04 33.37
N ASN A 612 -24.54 -35.05 33.04
CA ASN A 612 -24.06 -33.71 32.68
C ASN A 612 -23.83 -32.89 33.96
N LEU A 613 -22.57 -32.71 34.34
CA LEU A 613 -22.16 -31.95 35.52
C LEU A 613 -21.49 -30.60 35.17
N GLY A 614 -21.63 -30.13 33.93
CA GLY A 614 -21.04 -28.88 33.43
C GLY A 614 -19.80 -29.12 32.55
N ALA A 615 -19.39 -28.07 31.82
CA ALA A 615 -18.26 -28.14 30.90
C ALA A 615 -16.91 -28.19 31.64
N GLN A 616 -15.97 -28.97 31.14
CA GLN A 616 -14.60 -29.08 31.64
C GLN A 616 -13.64 -29.19 30.45
N THR A 617 -12.54 -28.45 30.50
CA THR A 617 -11.55 -28.38 29.42
C THR A 617 -10.15 -28.78 29.87
N SER A 618 -9.96 -29.20 31.12
CA SER A 618 -8.68 -29.67 31.65
C SER A 618 -8.89 -31.01 32.35
N PHE A 619 -8.15 -32.03 31.94
CA PHE A 619 -8.32 -33.41 32.38
C PHE A 619 -6.98 -34.01 32.80
N VAL A 620 -7.03 -35.05 33.62
CA VAL A 620 -5.88 -35.89 33.94
C VAL A 620 -6.19 -37.28 33.39
N ALA A 621 -5.28 -37.83 32.59
CA ALA A 621 -5.47 -39.18 32.06
C ALA A 621 -5.26 -40.23 33.15
N LEU A 622 -6.08 -41.27 33.11
CA LEU A 622 -5.94 -42.45 33.94
C LEU A 622 -4.80 -43.32 33.41
N PRO A 623 -4.06 -44.03 34.29
CA PRO A 623 -2.97 -44.91 33.89
C PRO A 623 -3.46 -46.20 33.19
N GLN A 624 -4.70 -46.60 33.45
CA GLN A 624 -5.36 -47.79 32.90
C GLN A 624 -6.83 -47.47 32.59
N PRO A 625 -7.48 -48.24 31.69
CA PRO A 625 -8.91 -48.09 31.43
C PRO A 625 -9.71 -48.19 32.73
N PRO A 626 -10.75 -47.37 32.93
CA PRO A 626 -11.64 -47.51 34.07
C PRO A 626 -12.24 -48.92 34.04
N GLU A 627 -12.05 -49.68 35.11
CA GLU A 627 -12.68 -50.99 35.26
C GLU A 627 -14.19 -50.78 35.15
N ALA A 628 -14.76 -51.21 34.03
CA ALA A 628 -16.19 -51.41 33.98
C ALA A 628 -16.48 -52.43 35.08
N ALA A 629 -17.11 -51.99 36.17
CA ALA A 629 -17.71 -52.88 37.14
C ALA A 629 -18.85 -53.63 36.44
N VAL A 630 -18.49 -54.58 35.59
CA VAL A 630 -19.35 -55.67 35.21
C VAL A 630 -19.43 -56.48 36.50
N ALA A 631 -20.49 -56.28 37.26
CA ALA A 631 -20.83 -57.22 38.32
C ALA A 631 -21.05 -58.56 37.62
N GLU A 632 -19.99 -59.36 37.53
CA GLU A 632 -20.08 -60.69 36.97
C GLU A 632 -21.02 -61.49 37.89
N ALA A 633 -22.17 -61.88 37.35
CA ALA A 633 -23.16 -62.64 38.11
C ALA A 633 -22.56 -64.02 38.47
N GLY A 634 -22.57 -64.39 39.75
CA GLY A 634 -22.01 -65.65 40.25
C GLY A 634 -22.04 -65.74 41.77
N LEU A 635 -21.67 -66.90 42.31
CA LEU A 635 -21.48 -67.10 43.74
C LEU A 635 -20.05 -66.65 44.10
N SER A 636 -19.95 -65.46 44.69
CA SER A 636 -18.69 -64.92 45.23
C SER A 636 -18.34 -65.62 46.53
N LEU A 637 -17.10 -66.09 46.68
CA LEU A 637 -16.59 -66.77 47.87
C LEU A 637 -15.19 -66.27 48.22
N VAL A 638 -14.82 -66.40 49.48
CA VAL A 638 -13.49 -66.04 49.97
C VAL A 638 -12.73 -67.30 50.36
N LEU A 639 -11.51 -67.45 49.89
CA LEU A 639 -10.63 -68.53 50.30
C LEU A 639 -9.51 -67.98 51.17
N SER A 640 -9.28 -68.60 52.32
CA SER A 640 -8.23 -68.20 53.28
C SER A 640 -7.04 -69.13 53.14
N ALA A 641 -5.87 -68.57 52.88
CA ALA A 641 -4.59 -69.29 52.82
C ALA A 641 -3.51 -68.56 53.64
N GLU A 642 -2.45 -69.27 54.04
CA GLU A 642 -1.30 -68.66 54.72
C GLU A 642 -0.52 -67.71 53.78
N ARG A 643 -0.52 -68.00 52.47
CA ARG A 643 0.21 -67.26 51.44
C ARG A 643 -0.55 -67.32 50.12
N ARG A 644 -0.34 -66.32 49.25
CA ARG A 644 -0.98 -66.26 47.92
C ARG A 644 -0.49 -67.37 46.96
N GLY A 645 0.76 -67.81 47.09
CA GLY A 645 1.37 -68.72 46.14
C GLY A 645 1.46 -68.13 44.72
N SER A 646 1.26 -68.98 43.71
CA SER A 646 1.24 -68.66 42.27
C SER A 646 -0.10 -68.06 41.78
N LEU A 647 -1.10 -67.97 42.65
CA LEU A 647 -2.46 -67.56 42.29
C LEU A 647 -2.50 -66.10 41.85
N LYS A 648 -3.11 -65.85 40.68
CA LYS A 648 -3.33 -64.53 40.08
C LYS A 648 -4.80 -64.37 39.74
N ILE A 649 -5.24 -63.12 39.55
CA ILE A 649 -6.58 -62.83 39.02
C ILE A 649 -6.73 -63.55 37.68
N GLY A 650 -7.86 -64.23 37.47
CA GLY A 650 -8.16 -65.04 36.29
C GLY A 650 -7.79 -66.52 36.40
N VAL A 651 -7.06 -66.95 37.44
CA VAL A 651 -6.74 -68.37 37.66
C VAL A 651 -8.03 -69.19 37.76
N PRO A 652 -8.15 -70.33 37.04
CA PRO A 652 -9.38 -71.11 37.02
C PRO A 652 -9.64 -71.81 38.36
N VAL A 653 -10.92 -71.81 38.75
CA VAL A 653 -11.46 -72.66 39.80
C VAL A 653 -12.16 -73.84 39.14
N THR A 654 -11.76 -75.06 39.49
CA THR A 654 -12.18 -76.29 38.82
C THR A 654 -12.92 -77.23 39.77
N TYR A 655 -13.89 -77.94 39.21
CA TYR A 655 -14.55 -79.07 39.85
C TYR A 655 -14.44 -80.27 38.91
N ARG A 656 -13.77 -81.34 39.35
CA ARG A 656 -13.47 -82.51 38.51
C ARG A 656 -12.84 -82.12 37.17
N GLU A 657 -11.81 -81.27 37.23
CA GLU A 657 -11.06 -80.76 36.07
C GLU A 657 -11.87 -79.90 35.08
N VAL A 658 -13.14 -79.64 35.36
CA VAL A 658 -13.95 -78.68 34.60
C VAL A 658 -13.85 -77.31 35.23
N THR A 659 -13.53 -76.28 34.45
CA THR A 659 -13.55 -74.88 34.91
C THR A 659 -14.98 -74.45 35.23
N VAL A 660 -15.20 -74.07 36.48
CA VAL A 660 -16.51 -73.66 37.01
C VAL A 660 -16.51 -72.25 37.59
N GLY A 661 -15.35 -71.63 37.68
CA GLY A 661 -15.17 -70.29 38.19
C GLY A 661 -13.75 -69.78 38.00
N LYS A 662 -13.44 -68.64 38.60
CA LYS A 662 -12.11 -68.02 38.54
C LYS A 662 -11.80 -67.20 39.79
N VAL A 663 -10.52 -66.95 40.02
CA VAL A 663 -10.04 -65.97 41.00
C VAL A 663 -10.34 -64.55 40.49
N THR A 664 -11.05 -63.75 41.28
CA THR A 664 -11.42 -62.37 40.96
C THR A 664 -10.53 -61.34 41.65
N GLY A 665 -9.92 -61.69 42.77
CA GLY A 665 -9.08 -60.77 43.54
C GLY A 665 -8.34 -61.46 44.67
N TYR A 666 -7.47 -60.72 45.35
CA TYR A 666 -6.85 -61.14 46.59
C TYR A 666 -6.43 -59.92 47.40
N GLU A 667 -6.41 -60.08 48.71
CA GLU A 667 -5.98 -59.06 49.66
C GLU A 667 -5.37 -59.71 50.90
N LEU A 668 -4.67 -58.91 51.71
CA LEU A 668 -4.26 -59.35 53.03
C LEU A 668 -5.48 -59.33 53.96
N GLY A 669 -5.60 -60.34 54.82
CA GLY A 669 -6.56 -60.29 55.92
C GLY A 669 -6.29 -59.09 56.84
N GLN A 670 -7.28 -58.69 57.63
CA GLN A 670 -7.20 -57.47 58.47
C GLN A 670 -5.98 -57.44 59.40
N THR A 671 -5.49 -58.61 59.82
CA THR A 671 -4.33 -58.81 60.70
C THR A 671 -3.05 -59.23 59.95
N ALA A 672 -3.08 -59.29 58.61
CA ALA A 672 -1.98 -59.70 57.72
C ALA A 672 -1.39 -61.11 57.98
N ASP A 673 -2.05 -61.95 58.76
CA ASP A 673 -1.68 -63.35 59.08
C ASP A 673 -2.11 -64.36 57.99
N ARG A 674 -2.94 -63.92 57.05
CA ARG A 674 -3.51 -64.73 55.97
C ARG A 674 -3.75 -63.90 54.73
N VAL A 675 -3.83 -64.58 53.59
CA VAL A 675 -4.26 -64.02 52.31
C VAL A 675 -5.70 -64.46 52.07
N LEU A 676 -6.57 -63.48 51.83
CA LEU A 676 -7.94 -63.69 51.41
C LEU A 676 -7.98 -63.66 49.89
N ILE A 677 -8.40 -64.75 49.27
CA ILE A 677 -8.47 -64.93 47.83
C ILE A 677 -9.94 -64.93 47.44
N HIS A 678 -10.36 -63.93 46.68
CA HIS A 678 -11.72 -63.78 46.20
C HIS A 678 -11.89 -64.63 44.94
N ILE A 679 -12.90 -65.50 44.93
CA ILE A 679 -13.25 -66.32 43.78
C ILE A 679 -14.71 -66.11 43.40
N LEU A 680 -15.01 -66.30 42.12
CA LEU A 680 -16.38 -66.28 41.60
C LEU A 680 -16.68 -67.60 40.90
N ILE A 681 -17.72 -68.28 41.38
CA ILE A 681 -18.27 -69.48 40.74
C ILE A 681 -19.43 -69.08 39.83
N GLU A 682 -19.45 -69.59 38.60
CA GLU A 682 -20.52 -69.27 37.65
C GLU A 682 -21.90 -69.71 38.19
N PRO A 683 -22.99 -68.99 37.88
CA PRO A 683 -24.32 -69.25 38.46
C PRO A 683 -24.80 -70.71 38.28
N LYS A 684 -24.54 -71.32 37.12
CA LYS A 684 -24.90 -72.72 36.84
C LYS A 684 -24.21 -73.72 37.78
N TYR A 685 -23.02 -73.39 38.29
CA TYR A 685 -22.19 -74.25 39.13
C TYR A 685 -22.25 -73.91 40.61
N ALA A 686 -22.89 -72.80 41.00
CA ALA A 686 -23.06 -72.42 42.40
C ALA A 686 -23.60 -73.55 43.31
N PRO A 687 -24.53 -74.44 42.88
CA PRO A 687 -25.00 -75.56 43.70
C PRO A 687 -23.92 -76.58 44.09
N LEU A 688 -22.77 -76.61 43.40
CA LEU A 688 -21.66 -77.53 43.68
C LEU A 688 -20.94 -77.20 44.98
N VAL A 689 -20.95 -75.93 45.41
CA VAL A 689 -20.27 -75.48 46.63
C VAL A 689 -21.23 -75.55 47.82
N ARG A 690 -20.81 -76.30 48.83
CA ARG A 690 -21.56 -76.57 50.06
C ARG A 690 -20.69 -76.31 51.27
N GLY A 691 -21.28 -76.29 52.46
CA GLY A 691 -20.54 -76.08 53.71
C GLY A 691 -19.41 -77.09 53.95
N GLY A 692 -19.54 -78.31 53.43
CA GLY A 692 -18.51 -79.35 53.49
C GLY A 692 -17.44 -79.29 52.40
N THR A 693 -17.53 -78.35 51.45
CA THR A 693 -16.59 -78.26 50.32
C THR A 693 -15.16 -77.98 50.80
N ARG A 694 -14.19 -78.66 50.17
CA ARG A 694 -12.75 -78.48 50.41
C ARG A 694 -12.09 -77.95 49.15
N PHE A 695 -11.37 -76.84 49.28
CA PHE A 695 -10.62 -76.20 48.20
C PHE A 695 -9.14 -76.47 48.40
N TRP A 696 -8.42 -76.85 47.35
CA TRP A 696 -6.97 -76.97 47.40
C TRP A 696 -6.31 -76.31 46.19
N ASN A 697 -5.04 -75.99 46.38
CA ASN A 697 -4.19 -75.52 45.31
C ASN A 697 -3.82 -76.72 44.41
N SER A 698 -4.22 -76.68 43.14
CA SER A 698 -3.84 -77.70 42.13
C SER A 698 -2.54 -77.35 41.40
N SER A 699 -1.82 -76.31 41.84
CA SER A 699 -0.53 -75.92 41.24
C SER A 699 0.64 -76.68 41.85
N GLY A 700 1.32 -77.51 41.05
CA GLY A 700 2.60 -78.11 41.42
C GLY A 700 2.89 -79.49 40.82
N PHE A 701 4.16 -79.76 40.54
CA PHE A 701 4.65 -81.09 40.20
C PHE A 701 4.50 -82.03 41.41
N GLY A 702 3.56 -82.97 41.36
CA GLY A 702 3.54 -84.13 42.23
C GLY A 702 4.26 -85.31 41.57
N ILE A 703 5.51 -85.58 41.96
CA ILE A 703 6.18 -86.83 41.59
C ILE A 703 6.10 -87.75 42.82
N ASP A 704 5.19 -88.73 42.77
CA ASP A 704 5.21 -89.84 43.74
C ASP A 704 6.22 -90.88 43.29
N ILE A 705 7.35 -90.95 44.00
CA ILE A 705 8.39 -91.98 43.77
C ILE A 705 8.27 -93.03 44.88
N GLY A 706 7.67 -94.17 44.57
CA GLY A 706 7.64 -95.34 45.45
C GLY A 706 8.63 -96.42 45.00
N LEU A 707 9.54 -96.85 45.89
CA LEU A 707 10.57 -97.88 45.64
C LEU A 707 10.03 -99.22 45.06
N PHE A 708 8.74 -99.50 45.21
CA PHE A 708 8.08 -100.72 44.71
C PHE A 708 6.91 -100.47 43.74
N LYS A 709 6.57 -99.20 43.43
CA LYS A 709 5.38 -98.83 42.61
C LYS A 709 5.71 -98.16 41.27
N GLY A 710 6.97 -97.76 41.04
CA GLY A 710 7.37 -97.01 39.84
C GLY A 710 6.97 -95.52 39.91
N ALA A 711 7.44 -94.72 38.96
CA ALA A 711 7.15 -93.29 38.88
C ALA A 711 5.88 -93.05 38.04
N THR A 712 4.79 -92.61 38.67
CA THR A 712 3.58 -92.16 37.97
C THR A 712 3.63 -90.65 37.78
N VAL A 713 3.80 -90.19 36.54
CA VAL A 713 3.70 -88.77 36.17
C VAL A 713 2.25 -88.50 35.75
N ARG A 714 1.52 -87.69 36.53
CA ARG A 714 0.20 -87.19 36.13
C ARG A 714 0.39 -85.87 35.39
N THR A 715 0.05 -85.83 34.11
CA THR A 715 0.16 -84.63 33.28
C THR A 715 -1.17 -83.88 33.30
N GLU A 716 -1.23 -82.78 34.06
CA GLU A 716 -2.28 -81.77 33.85
C GLU A 716 -1.99 -80.95 32.57
N SER A 717 -2.95 -80.11 32.15
CA SER A 717 -2.76 -79.20 31.02
C SER A 717 -1.54 -78.29 31.19
N LEU A 718 -0.82 -77.98 30.11
CA LEU A 718 0.33 -77.07 30.15
C LEU A 718 -0.03 -75.68 30.69
N GLU A 719 -1.29 -75.27 30.58
CA GLU A 719 -1.82 -73.99 31.09
C GLU A 719 -1.96 -73.98 32.62
N THR A 720 -2.48 -75.05 33.23
CA THR A 720 -2.59 -75.18 34.70
C THR A 720 -1.23 -75.35 35.37
N LEU A 721 -0.26 -75.96 34.69
CA LEU A 721 1.12 -76.12 35.18
C LEU A 721 1.88 -74.80 35.33
N ILE A 722 1.53 -73.77 34.55
CA ILE A 722 2.22 -72.46 34.53
C ILE A 722 1.46 -71.42 35.37
N GLN A 723 0.13 -71.43 35.35
CA GLN A 723 -0.69 -70.43 36.05
C GLN A 723 -1.07 -70.84 37.49
N GLY A 724 -1.01 -72.14 37.77
CA GLY A 724 -1.65 -72.73 38.93
C GLY A 724 -3.17 -72.82 38.80
N GLY A 725 -3.82 -73.47 39.76
CA GLY A 725 -5.27 -73.68 39.75
C GLY A 725 -5.81 -73.88 41.15
N ILE A 726 -7.11 -73.67 41.30
CA ILE A 726 -7.84 -74.04 42.51
C ILE A 726 -8.80 -75.15 42.12
N ALA A 727 -8.74 -76.28 42.81
CA ALA A 727 -9.70 -77.36 42.64
C ALA A 727 -10.49 -77.53 43.92
N PHE A 728 -11.73 -78.01 43.80
CA PHE A 728 -12.53 -78.37 44.96
C PHE A 728 -13.33 -79.65 44.76
N ALA A 729 -13.69 -80.26 45.88
CA ALA A 729 -14.59 -81.39 45.95
C ALA A 729 -15.57 -81.21 47.09
N THR A 730 -16.75 -81.79 46.93
CA THR A 730 -17.85 -81.73 47.90
C THR A 730 -18.14 -83.15 48.38
N PRO A 731 -18.20 -83.41 49.70
CA PRO A 731 -18.39 -84.75 50.23
C PRO A 731 -19.81 -85.28 50.06
N ASP A 732 -19.95 -86.60 50.16
CA ASP A 732 -21.21 -87.32 50.09
C ASP A 732 -22.01 -87.31 51.40
N GLY A 733 -23.33 -87.53 51.31
CA GLY A 733 -24.21 -87.73 52.48
C GLY A 733 -24.34 -86.51 53.39
N GLU A 734 -24.45 -86.75 54.70
CA GLU A 734 -24.64 -85.69 55.71
C GLU A 734 -23.44 -84.73 55.81
N ARG A 735 -22.24 -85.18 55.40
CA ARG A 735 -21.02 -84.36 55.39
C ARG A 735 -21.07 -83.24 54.36
N MET A 736 -21.96 -83.30 53.37
CA MET A 736 -22.12 -82.29 52.32
C MET A 736 -22.42 -80.90 52.90
N GLY A 737 -23.28 -80.82 53.90
CA GLY A 737 -23.73 -79.56 54.50
C GLY A 737 -24.67 -78.74 53.61
N SER A 738 -25.00 -77.53 54.06
CA SER A 738 -25.90 -76.59 53.39
C SER A 738 -25.26 -75.90 52.17
N PRO A 739 -26.04 -75.36 51.22
CA PRO A 739 -25.50 -74.52 50.15
C PRO A 739 -24.66 -73.36 50.67
N ALA A 740 -23.53 -73.10 50.01
CA ALA A 740 -22.65 -71.99 50.37
C ALA A 740 -23.34 -70.64 50.14
N ARG A 741 -23.06 -69.68 51.02
CA ARG A 741 -23.56 -68.30 50.92
C ARG A 741 -22.54 -67.39 50.22
N PRO A 742 -22.98 -66.31 49.56
CA PRO A 742 -22.06 -65.29 49.06
C PRO A 742 -21.13 -64.78 50.17
N GLU A 743 -19.87 -64.52 49.82
CA GLU A 743 -18.79 -64.08 50.72
C GLU A 743 -18.43 -65.07 51.84
N GLN A 744 -18.94 -66.31 51.79
CA GLN A 744 -18.56 -67.33 52.76
C GLN A 744 -17.08 -67.69 52.60
N THR A 745 -16.38 -67.75 53.73
CA THR A 745 -14.95 -68.07 53.78
C THR A 745 -14.69 -69.57 53.89
N PHE A 746 -13.81 -70.10 53.06
CA PHE A 746 -13.33 -71.49 53.12
C PHE A 746 -11.80 -71.53 53.28
N PRO A 747 -11.24 -72.55 53.94
CA PRO A 747 -9.79 -72.78 53.91
C PRO A 747 -9.36 -73.25 52.52
N LEU A 748 -8.26 -72.69 52.02
CA LEU A 748 -7.55 -73.20 50.84
C LEU A 748 -6.35 -74.02 51.30
N PHE A 749 -6.39 -75.32 51.03
CA PHE A 749 -5.33 -76.26 51.41
C PHE A 749 -4.21 -76.27 50.36
N ASP A 750 -2.97 -76.46 50.81
CA ASP A 750 -1.80 -76.57 49.91
C ASP A 750 -1.81 -77.88 49.08
N LYS A 751 -2.46 -78.94 49.58
CA LYS A 751 -2.59 -80.25 48.92
C LYS A 751 -4.00 -80.83 49.16
N PHE A 752 -4.42 -81.74 48.29
CA PHE A 752 -5.63 -82.54 48.50
C PHE A 752 -5.35 -83.74 49.42
N GLU A 753 -6.40 -84.28 50.04
CA GLU A 753 -6.38 -85.61 50.65
C GLU A 753 -6.99 -86.63 49.68
N ASP A 754 -6.46 -87.85 49.63
CA ASP A 754 -6.92 -88.90 48.70
C ASP A 754 -8.43 -89.18 48.81
N GLU A 755 -9.01 -89.04 50.01
CA GLU A 755 -10.45 -89.22 50.24
C GLU A 755 -11.28 -88.23 49.40
N TRP A 756 -10.82 -86.99 49.23
CA TRP A 756 -11.59 -85.94 48.54
C TRP A 756 -11.79 -86.24 47.05
N LEU A 757 -10.85 -86.94 46.44
CA LEU A 757 -10.93 -87.36 45.03
C LEU A 757 -11.93 -88.51 44.82
N THR A 758 -12.28 -89.24 45.88
CA THR A 758 -13.26 -90.34 45.80
C THR A 758 -14.70 -89.87 45.92
N TRP A 759 -14.94 -88.62 46.34
CA TRP A 759 -16.28 -88.09 46.55
C TRP A 759 -17.07 -87.94 45.24
N ALA A 760 -18.33 -88.41 45.25
CA ALA A 760 -19.18 -88.41 44.08
C ALA A 760 -20.65 -88.03 44.35
N PRO A 761 -20.90 -86.84 44.90
CA PRO A 761 -22.25 -86.43 45.25
C PRO A 761 -23.12 -86.15 44.03
N LYS A 762 -24.39 -86.55 44.11
CA LYS A 762 -25.40 -86.22 43.10
C LYS A 762 -26.01 -84.85 43.39
N ILE A 763 -25.38 -83.81 42.83
CA ILE A 763 -25.82 -82.41 42.98
C ILE A 763 -26.45 -81.93 41.66
N PRO A 764 -27.73 -81.52 41.64
CA PRO A 764 -28.35 -80.94 40.45
C PRO A 764 -27.77 -79.54 40.17
N LEU A 765 -27.35 -79.29 38.94
CA LEU A 765 -26.90 -77.98 38.46
C LEU A 765 -28.08 -77.11 38.05
N ALA A 766 -27.95 -75.79 38.17
CA ALA A 766 -28.94 -74.87 37.63
C ALA A 766 -28.87 -74.87 36.09
N LYS A 767 -30.03 -74.84 35.43
CA LYS A 767 -30.14 -74.79 33.96
C LYS A 767 -29.81 -73.41 33.40
#